data_AF-A0A1Q7JTV9-F1
#
_entry.id   AF-A0A1Q7JTV9-F1
#
_cell.length_a   1.000
_cell.length_b   1.000
_cell.length_c   1.000
_cell.angle_alpha   90.00
_cell.angle_beta   90.00
_cell.angle_gamma   90.00
#
_symmetry.space_group_name_H-M   'P 1'
#
loop_
_entity.id
_entity.type
_entity.pdbx_description
1 polymer ?
#
loop_
_entity_poly.entity_id
_entity_poly.type
_entity_poly.pdbx_seq_one_letter_code
_entity_poly.pdbx_strand_id
1 'polypeptide(L)'
;MAPALARAEDASPDTRYGEEIEVTGHYENAVGSSDAASAGRITNQLVEDRPILRPGEVLELVPGLVITQHSGAGKANQYFLRGFNLDHGTDFLTTLDGMPVNLRTHAHGQGYTDLNFLIPELVQRVDYFKGPYFASKGDFASAGAADIHYAESLPENLMTLTGGNFGYGRALIAGSPKVAGGNLLYALELFHEDGPWDHPDDYRRVNGVVRYTRPSGDTRWGVTAMGYYGLWNATDQVPLRAVELGLIDRFGAIDPSDGGKTHRFSLSGDYQQDLGNGVLQANVYAVKYRLNLFSNFTYFLRDPGNGDQFEQADDRWLFGTSGHYAWTASTPSISLHATVGWEGRHDRIAPIGLYQTVARQRLTTVSRDTVHETSAGLFAEAELGLTRWLRAVGGLRYDHYFFDVVSDNPMNSGRDDAGRASPKLSAIFGPWAKTELFVNFGLGFHSNDARGVTATVDPRSGAPVTKATPLVQTRGGELGARTEILPDVQSSLALWRLDIDSELVFTGDAGTTEHSRASRRYGIEWNTQWHPIHWLVCDLVLAWSHARFTSPDPNPAVTGDRIPGSIEWTASAGATLHELGPWRASVYMRYFGPRPLVEDDSARSTSSTIFNAQASFRVTGWARLTLDLFNLFDAEVDDIAYFYRSRLRGEPAGGVDEARPRIHFHPAEKRSLRLTAAFTF
;
A
#
# COMPACT_ATOMS: atom_id res chain seq x y z
N MET A 1 0.46 8.13 -51.65
CA MET A 1 1.02 9.37 -51.09
C MET A 1 -0.12 10.36 -50.90
N ALA A 2 -0.63 10.45 -49.68
CA ALA A 2 -1.50 11.50 -49.19
C ALA A 2 -1.19 11.58 -47.67
N PRO A 3 -0.83 12.76 -47.14
CA PRO A 3 -0.25 12.88 -45.81
C PRO A 3 -1.33 12.95 -44.70
N ALA A 4 -0.84 12.70 -43.49
CA ALA A 4 -1.52 12.53 -42.22
C ALA A 4 -2.45 13.70 -41.82
N LEU A 5 -3.50 13.36 -41.06
CA LEU A 5 -4.43 14.30 -40.42
C LEU A 5 -4.45 14.04 -38.89
N ALA A 6 -3.91 15.03 -38.17
CA ALA A 6 -4.32 15.63 -36.90
C ALA A 6 -4.72 14.72 -35.71
N ARG A 7 -3.83 14.69 -34.69
CA ARG A 7 -4.15 14.49 -33.27
C ARG A 7 -4.65 15.82 -32.67
N ALA A 8 -5.60 15.73 -31.74
CA ALA A 8 -6.08 16.85 -30.92
C ALA A 8 -5.25 16.95 -29.63
N GLU A 9 -4.82 18.17 -29.31
CA GLU A 9 -4.12 18.55 -28.08
C GLU A 9 -5.09 18.61 -26.89
N ASP A 10 -4.75 17.94 -25.78
CA ASP A 10 -5.19 18.31 -24.43
C ASP A 10 -4.06 19.10 -23.78
N ALA A 11 -4.40 20.27 -23.22
CA ALA A 11 -3.45 21.20 -22.63
C ALA A 11 -2.87 20.67 -21.31
N SER A 12 -1.55 20.53 -21.25
CA SER A 12 -0.73 20.45 -20.03
C SER A 12 0.52 21.34 -20.23
N PRO A 13 1.23 21.75 -19.17
CA PRO A 13 1.83 23.08 -19.05
C PRO A 13 2.94 23.35 -20.06
N ASP A 14 2.78 24.46 -20.77
CA ASP A 14 3.72 25.25 -21.60
C ASP A 14 5.19 24.73 -21.67
N THR A 15 5.43 23.65 -22.42
CA THR A 15 6.75 23.29 -22.95
C THR A 15 6.91 23.95 -24.31
N ARG A 16 7.51 25.15 -24.33
CA ARG A 16 7.98 25.75 -25.58
C ARG A 16 9.15 24.93 -26.14
N TYR A 17 8.88 23.87 -26.91
CA TYR A 17 9.64 23.37 -28.07
C TYR A 17 8.89 22.14 -28.63
N GLY A 18 8.45 22.22 -29.89
CA GLY A 18 7.62 21.22 -30.56
C GLY A 18 8.37 20.00 -31.09
N GLU A 19 8.81 19.13 -30.18
CA GLU A 19 8.98 17.70 -30.45
C GLU A 19 8.11 16.94 -29.45
N GLU A 20 7.33 15.97 -29.92
CA GLU A 20 6.56 15.06 -29.06
C GLU A 20 7.58 14.20 -28.32
N ILE A 21 7.94 14.59 -27.09
CA ILE A 21 8.84 13.81 -26.22
C ILE A 21 8.00 12.64 -25.70
N GLU A 22 8.18 11.46 -26.30
CA GLU A 22 7.73 10.21 -25.69
C GLU A 22 8.58 10.00 -24.42
N VAL A 23 7.96 10.13 -23.25
CA VAL A 23 8.64 9.92 -21.96
C VAL A 23 8.82 8.41 -21.78
N THR A 24 9.93 7.86 -22.28
CA THR A 24 10.35 6.46 -22.08
C THR A 24 11.03 6.30 -20.72
N GLY A 25 10.34 6.70 -19.64
CA GLY A 25 10.84 6.71 -18.27
C GLY A 25 9.92 5.91 -17.34
N HIS A 26 10.51 5.16 -16.42
CA HIS A 26 9.73 4.46 -15.38
C HIS A 26 9.24 5.43 -14.30
N TYR A 27 9.97 6.52 -14.07
CA TYR A 27 9.64 7.54 -13.09
C TYR A 27 9.59 8.92 -13.75
N GLU A 28 8.53 9.67 -13.47
CA GLU A 28 8.48 11.11 -13.68
C GLU A 28 8.95 11.78 -12.38
N ASN A 29 10.26 11.95 -12.27
CA ASN A 29 10.91 12.53 -11.09
C ASN A 29 12.06 13.47 -11.47
N ALA A 30 11.93 14.17 -12.61
CA ALA A 30 12.93 15.10 -13.10
C ALA A 30 13.21 16.26 -12.13
N VAL A 31 14.31 16.98 -12.34
CA VAL A 31 14.60 18.23 -11.62
C VAL A 31 13.43 19.21 -11.80
N GLY A 32 12.93 19.78 -10.68
CA GLY A 32 11.80 20.70 -10.67
C GLY A 32 10.41 20.06 -10.63
N SER A 33 10.29 18.73 -10.59
CA SER A 33 8.98 18.03 -10.66
C SER A 33 8.29 17.77 -9.31
N SER A 34 8.96 17.97 -8.17
CA SER A 34 8.39 17.73 -6.84
C SER A 34 9.03 18.61 -5.75
N ASP A 35 8.44 18.59 -4.55
CA ASP A 35 8.90 19.38 -3.39
C ASP A 35 9.76 18.60 -2.39
N ALA A 36 10.00 17.32 -2.66
CA ALA A 36 10.93 16.48 -1.90
C ALA A 36 11.68 15.54 -2.84
N ALA A 37 12.89 15.13 -2.45
CA ALA A 37 13.67 14.14 -3.19
C ALA A 37 12.99 12.77 -3.21
N SER A 38 12.25 12.44 -2.14
CA SER A 38 11.53 11.18 -1.94
C SER A 38 10.08 11.17 -2.42
N ALA A 39 9.70 12.08 -3.32
CA ALA A 39 8.39 12.12 -3.98
C ALA A 39 8.55 12.08 -5.51
N GLY A 40 7.54 11.56 -6.22
CA GLY A 40 7.55 11.47 -7.67
C GLY A 40 6.35 10.70 -8.19
N ARG A 41 6.37 10.40 -9.49
CA ARG A 41 5.32 9.66 -10.15
C ARG A 41 5.87 8.44 -10.87
N ILE A 42 5.16 7.33 -10.76
CA ILE A 42 5.39 6.09 -11.49
C ILE A 42 4.48 6.08 -12.71
N THR A 43 5.05 5.80 -13.88
CA THR A 43 4.32 5.74 -15.16
C THR A 43 3.69 4.37 -15.37
N ASN A 44 2.65 4.30 -16.22
CA ASN A 44 2.08 3.01 -16.67
C ASN A 44 3.15 2.10 -17.30
N GLN A 45 4.13 2.69 -17.99
CA GLN A 45 5.23 1.94 -18.59
C GLN A 45 5.89 1.01 -17.57
N LEU A 46 6.23 1.51 -16.36
CA LEU A 46 6.82 0.67 -15.31
C LEU A 46 5.88 -0.47 -14.85
N VAL A 47 4.57 -0.23 -14.78
CA VAL A 47 3.57 -1.25 -14.43
C VAL A 47 3.57 -2.38 -15.46
N GLU A 48 3.70 -2.04 -16.75
CA GLU A 48 3.81 -3.03 -17.82
C GLU A 48 5.18 -3.72 -17.86
N ASP A 49 6.27 -3.04 -17.48
CA ASP A 49 7.65 -3.55 -17.57
C ASP A 49 7.99 -4.56 -16.48
N ARG A 50 7.27 -4.54 -15.36
CA ARG A 50 7.55 -5.41 -14.23
C ARG A 50 6.60 -6.61 -14.22
N PRO A 51 7.13 -7.84 -14.03
CA PRO A 51 6.28 -8.97 -13.68
C PRO A 51 5.64 -8.72 -12.31
N ILE A 52 4.32 -8.59 -12.28
CA ILE A 52 3.50 -8.37 -11.07
C ILE A 52 2.92 -9.72 -10.65
N LEU A 53 3.34 -10.24 -9.49
CA LEU A 53 2.85 -11.52 -8.95
C LEU A 53 1.40 -11.36 -8.48
N ARG A 54 1.07 -10.21 -7.88
CA ARG A 54 -0.21 -9.89 -7.24
C ARG A 54 -0.53 -8.39 -7.31
N PRO A 55 -1.81 -7.96 -7.34
CA PRO A 55 -2.16 -6.55 -7.55
C PRO A 55 -1.53 -5.57 -6.56
N GLY A 56 -1.31 -6.00 -5.31
CA GLY A 56 -0.65 -5.17 -4.29
C GLY A 56 0.74 -4.69 -4.69
N GLU A 57 1.46 -5.42 -5.55
CA GLU A 57 2.81 -5.08 -6.03
C GLU A 57 2.87 -3.85 -6.93
N VAL A 58 1.72 -3.29 -7.33
CA VAL A 58 1.66 -1.92 -7.85
C VAL A 58 2.27 -0.92 -6.85
N LEU A 59 2.11 -1.15 -5.54
CA LEU A 59 2.76 -0.32 -4.51
C LEU A 59 4.25 -0.62 -4.33
N GLU A 60 4.73 -1.81 -4.70
CA GLU A 60 6.17 -2.15 -4.65
C GLU A 60 6.98 -1.40 -5.74
N LEU A 61 6.28 -0.71 -6.65
CA LEU A 61 6.86 0.27 -7.55
C LEU A 61 7.29 1.56 -6.83
N VAL A 62 6.71 1.86 -5.66
CA VAL A 62 7.16 2.97 -4.80
C VAL A 62 8.57 2.63 -4.31
N PRO A 63 9.59 3.47 -4.56
CA PRO A 63 10.98 3.13 -4.22
C PRO A 63 11.13 2.72 -2.76
N GLY A 64 11.76 1.58 -2.47
CA GLY A 64 12.06 1.13 -1.10
C GLY A 64 10.85 0.62 -0.32
N LEU A 65 9.67 0.59 -0.94
CA LEU A 65 8.53 -0.15 -0.42
C LEU A 65 8.74 -1.63 -0.76
N VAL A 66 8.43 -2.52 0.19
CA VAL A 66 8.52 -3.96 0.02
C VAL A 66 7.21 -4.63 0.48
N ILE A 67 6.77 -5.66 -0.24
CA ILE A 67 5.50 -6.35 0.00
C ILE A 67 5.69 -7.83 0.28
N THR A 68 4.96 -8.36 1.26
CA THR A 68 4.93 -9.80 1.60
C THR A 68 3.49 -10.34 1.68
N GLN A 69 3.34 -11.67 1.60
CA GLN A 69 2.15 -12.40 2.06
C GLN A 69 2.46 -13.16 3.34
N HIS A 70 1.44 -13.37 4.19
CA HIS A 70 1.54 -14.26 5.34
C HIS A 70 0.42 -15.29 5.47
N SER A 71 -0.62 -15.21 4.64
CA SER A 71 -1.91 -15.87 4.93
C SER A 71 -2.65 -16.37 3.69
N GLY A 72 -2.12 -16.16 2.48
CA GLY A 72 -2.78 -16.50 1.22
C GLY A 72 -3.23 -15.27 0.42
N ALA A 73 -3.38 -15.42 -0.88
CA ALA A 73 -3.50 -14.33 -1.84
C ALA A 73 -4.79 -13.48 -1.66
N GLY A 74 -5.82 -14.03 -1.02
CA GLY A 74 -7.07 -13.32 -0.76
C GLY A 74 -7.05 -12.34 0.43
N LYS A 75 -6.06 -12.43 1.34
CA LYS A 75 -5.86 -11.46 2.42
C LYS A 75 -4.99 -10.29 1.93
N ALA A 76 -5.25 -9.08 2.44
CA ALA A 76 -4.39 -7.93 2.19
C ALA A 76 -2.91 -8.27 2.39
N ASN A 77 -2.05 -7.65 1.58
CA ASN A 77 -0.62 -7.80 1.73
C ASN A 77 -0.09 -7.05 2.95
N GLN A 78 1.13 -7.39 3.36
CA GLN A 78 1.85 -6.65 4.38
C GLN A 78 2.94 -5.80 3.74
N TYR A 79 3.05 -4.55 4.18
CA TYR A 79 3.89 -3.53 3.56
C TYR A 79 5.04 -3.11 4.48
N PHE A 80 6.20 -2.81 3.90
CA PHE A 80 7.38 -2.33 4.62
C PHE A 80 7.96 -1.11 3.89
N LEU A 81 8.29 -0.06 4.64
CA LEU A 81 8.91 1.16 4.11
C LEU A 81 9.59 1.91 5.25
N ARG A 82 10.78 2.50 5.02
CA ARG A 82 11.46 3.38 6.00
C ARG A 82 11.56 2.81 7.43
N GLY A 83 11.82 1.51 7.55
CA GLY A 83 11.92 0.82 8.86
C GLY A 83 10.58 0.60 9.56
N PHE A 84 9.46 0.77 8.87
CA PHE A 84 8.17 0.33 9.33
C PHE A 84 7.91 -1.10 8.86
N ASN A 85 7.33 -1.89 9.75
CA ASN A 85 6.35 -2.87 9.36
C ASN A 85 5.00 -2.15 9.38
N LEU A 86 4.47 -1.81 8.21
CA LEU A 86 3.21 -1.05 8.09
C LEU A 86 1.99 -1.95 8.34
N ASP A 87 2.21 -3.23 8.66
CA ASP A 87 1.19 -4.27 8.66
C ASP A 87 0.41 -4.20 7.33
N HIS A 88 -0.91 -4.13 7.38
CA HIS A 88 -1.77 -3.98 6.22
C HIS A 88 -1.98 -2.51 5.80
N GLY A 89 -1.08 -1.57 6.13
CA GLY A 89 -1.08 -0.20 5.60
C GLY A 89 -1.25 0.93 6.62
N THR A 90 -1.04 0.69 7.92
CA THR A 90 -1.38 1.67 8.98
C THR A 90 -0.65 3.01 8.85
N ASP A 91 0.63 3.03 8.52
CA ASP A 91 1.40 4.29 8.39
C ASP A 91 1.69 4.66 6.93
N PHE A 92 0.89 4.13 6.00
CA PHE A 92 0.97 4.46 4.58
C PHE A 92 -0.40 4.68 3.94
N LEU A 93 -0.72 5.94 3.63
CA LEU A 93 -1.99 6.30 3.00
C LEU A 93 -2.03 5.84 1.53
N THR A 94 -3.05 5.04 1.18
CA THR A 94 -3.27 4.58 -0.19
C THR A 94 -4.62 5.07 -0.69
N THR A 95 -4.65 5.68 -1.88
CA THR A 95 -5.90 6.11 -2.53
C THR A 95 -6.02 5.55 -3.95
N LEU A 96 -7.24 5.40 -4.44
CA LEU A 96 -7.57 5.12 -5.84
C LEU A 96 -8.55 6.18 -6.34
N ASP A 97 -8.17 6.98 -7.32
CA ASP A 97 -8.96 8.12 -7.81
C ASP A 97 -9.50 9.02 -6.66
N GLY A 98 -8.68 9.24 -5.64
CA GLY A 98 -9.02 10.03 -4.44
C GLY A 98 -9.95 9.32 -3.43
N MET A 99 -10.40 8.09 -3.69
CA MET A 99 -11.08 7.26 -2.71
C MET A 99 -10.04 6.56 -1.82
N PRO A 100 -10.12 6.64 -0.48
CA PRO A 100 -9.19 5.94 0.39
C PRO A 100 -9.35 4.42 0.31
N VAL A 101 -8.23 3.72 0.36
CA VAL A 101 -8.20 2.26 0.45
C VAL A 101 -8.13 1.82 1.92
N ASN A 102 -7.36 2.52 2.75
CA ASN A 102 -7.19 2.22 4.17
C ASN A 102 -8.53 2.24 4.92
N LEU A 103 -8.84 1.14 5.60
CA LEU A 103 -10.03 1.00 6.45
C LEU A 103 -9.67 1.30 7.92
N ARG A 104 -10.30 2.31 8.51
CA ARG A 104 -10.17 2.67 9.94
C ARG A 104 -10.98 1.73 10.81
N THR A 105 -10.54 1.45 12.04
CA THR A 105 -11.25 0.59 13.00
C THR A 105 -11.66 -0.73 12.34
N HIS A 106 -10.71 -1.43 11.72
CA HIS A 106 -10.99 -2.63 10.93
C HIS A 106 -10.87 -3.91 11.75
N ALA A 107 -11.70 -4.92 11.43
CA ALA A 107 -11.76 -6.16 12.22
C ALA A 107 -10.40 -6.88 12.33
N HIS A 108 -9.53 -6.70 11.33
CA HIS A 108 -8.21 -7.32 11.30
C HIS A 108 -7.09 -6.50 11.95
N GLY A 109 -7.01 -5.20 11.64
CA GLY A 109 -5.91 -4.33 12.04
C GLY A 109 -6.11 -2.92 11.49
N GLN A 110 -5.55 -1.92 12.15
CA GLN A 110 -5.80 -0.51 11.81
C GLN A 110 -5.25 -0.16 10.41
N GLY A 111 -5.98 0.67 9.64
CA GLY A 111 -5.53 1.12 8.32
C GLY A 111 -5.49 0.03 7.24
N TYR A 112 -6.24 -1.07 7.41
CA TYR A 112 -6.25 -2.23 6.51
C TYR A 112 -6.46 -1.84 5.04
N THR A 113 -5.49 -2.16 4.21
CA THR A 113 -5.35 -1.78 2.80
C THR A 113 -5.29 -3.06 1.96
N ASP A 114 -6.44 -3.47 1.45
CA ASP A 114 -6.57 -4.58 0.50
C ASP A 114 -6.65 -4.04 -0.92
N LEU A 115 -5.63 -4.34 -1.75
CA LEU A 115 -5.57 -3.95 -3.16
C LEU A 115 -6.03 -5.05 -4.12
N ASN A 116 -6.58 -6.16 -3.63
CA ASN A 116 -7.08 -7.22 -4.51
C ASN A 116 -8.16 -6.75 -5.49
N PHE A 117 -8.88 -5.67 -5.18
CA PHE A 117 -9.88 -5.08 -6.08
C PHE A 117 -9.30 -4.24 -7.24
N LEU A 118 -7.99 -3.99 -7.23
CA LEU A 118 -7.29 -3.22 -8.26
C LEU A 118 -7.06 -4.07 -9.51
N ILE A 119 -7.39 -3.54 -10.69
CA ILE A 119 -6.97 -4.09 -11.99
C ILE A 119 -5.73 -3.32 -12.47
N PRO A 120 -4.52 -3.92 -12.45
CA PRO A 120 -3.27 -3.21 -12.77
C PRO A 120 -3.24 -2.60 -14.17
N GLU A 121 -3.85 -3.25 -15.17
CA GLU A 121 -3.87 -2.76 -16.56
C GLU A 121 -4.69 -1.48 -16.76
N LEU A 122 -5.47 -1.06 -15.76
CA LEU A 122 -6.18 0.23 -15.79
C LEU A 122 -5.37 1.36 -15.14
N VAL A 123 -4.28 1.05 -14.45
CA VAL A 123 -3.46 2.05 -13.75
C VAL A 123 -2.71 2.90 -14.77
N GLN A 124 -3.02 4.19 -14.80
CA GLN A 124 -2.32 5.15 -15.64
C GLN A 124 -1.04 5.65 -14.96
N ARG A 125 -1.11 5.88 -13.65
CA ARG A 125 0.03 6.33 -12.86
C ARG A 125 -0.16 6.06 -11.38
N VAL A 126 0.94 6.10 -10.64
CA VAL A 126 0.96 6.16 -9.17
C VAL A 126 1.79 7.35 -8.72
N ASP A 127 1.19 8.31 -8.04
CA ASP A 127 1.88 9.44 -7.42
C ASP A 127 2.30 9.04 -6.00
N TYR A 128 3.58 9.14 -5.65
CA TYR A 128 4.09 8.74 -4.33
C TYR A 128 4.73 9.89 -3.57
N PHE A 129 4.53 9.86 -2.26
CA PHE A 129 4.98 10.88 -1.31
C PHE A 129 5.56 10.18 -0.09
N LYS A 130 6.73 10.60 0.42
CA LYS A 130 7.28 10.00 1.63
C LYS A 130 7.56 11.01 2.73
N GLY A 131 7.25 10.59 3.96
CA GLY A 131 7.27 11.45 5.14
C GLY A 131 6.07 12.41 5.21
N PRO A 132 5.86 13.05 6.37
CA PRO A 132 4.66 13.81 6.67
C PRO A 132 4.69 15.27 6.16
N TYR A 133 5.31 15.55 5.02
CA TYR A 133 5.63 16.94 4.59
C TYR A 133 4.58 17.59 3.68
N PHE A 134 3.57 16.85 3.24
CA PHE A 134 2.59 17.31 2.25
C PHE A 134 1.25 17.67 2.90
N ALA A 135 0.75 18.89 2.72
CA ALA A 135 -0.46 19.39 3.39
C ALA A 135 -1.73 18.64 2.97
N SER A 136 -1.75 18.16 1.73
CA SER A 136 -2.83 17.35 1.16
C SER A 136 -2.96 15.96 1.80
N LYS A 137 -1.95 15.49 2.55
CA LYS A 137 -1.92 14.15 3.13
C LYS A 137 -2.20 14.18 4.64
N GLY A 138 -3.23 13.44 5.04
CA GLY A 138 -3.73 13.38 6.42
C GLY A 138 -3.42 12.06 7.11
N ASP A 139 -4.46 11.43 7.64
CA ASP A 139 -4.40 10.16 8.36
C ASP A 139 -3.61 9.09 7.60
N PHE A 140 -2.85 8.29 8.35
CA PHE A 140 -1.95 7.24 7.86
C PHE A 140 -0.76 7.72 7.01
N ALA A 141 -0.59 9.01 6.71
CA ALA A 141 0.52 9.49 5.86
C ALA A 141 1.84 9.72 6.63
N SER A 142 2.14 8.89 7.62
CA SER A 142 3.32 9.02 8.49
C SER A 142 4.61 8.59 7.79
N ALA A 143 4.65 7.38 7.24
CA ALA A 143 5.78 6.88 6.45
C ALA A 143 5.72 7.42 5.01
N GLY A 144 4.51 7.53 4.46
CA GLY A 144 4.26 8.08 3.14
C GLY A 144 2.82 7.90 2.66
N ALA A 145 2.60 8.14 1.38
CA ALA A 145 1.34 7.95 0.70
C ALA A 145 1.56 7.53 -0.78
N ALA A 146 0.57 6.87 -1.35
CA ALA A 146 0.44 6.62 -2.78
C ALA A 146 -0.99 6.94 -3.27
N ASP A 147 -1.08 7.73 -4.33
CA ASP A 147 -2.31 7.95 -5.07
C ASP A 147 -2.26 7.17 -6.38
N ILE A 148 -3.13 6.17 -6.51
CA ILE A 148 -3.28 5.37 -7.71
C ILE A 148 -4.36 6.03 -8.58
N HIS A 149 -4.06 6.21 -9.87
CA HIS A 149 -4.98 6.80 -10.82
C HIS A 149 -5.31 5.83 -11.94
N TYR A 150 -6.59 5.65 -12.21
CA TYR A 150 -7.03 4.92 -13.40
C TYR A 150 -7.04 5.81 -14.64
N ALA A 151 -6.78 5.18 -15.78
CA ALA A 151 -6.90 5.82 -17.08
C ALA A 151 -8.35 6.26 -17.33
N GLU A 152 -8.52 7.38 -18.03
CA GLU A 152 -9.84 7.82 -18.48
C GLU A 152 -10.31 7.06 -19.73
N SER A 153 -9.35 6.68 -20.56
CA SER A 153 -9.55 5.90 -21.78
C SER A 153 -8.31 5.05 -22.02
N LEU A 154 -8.53 3.85 -22.56
CA LEU A 154 -7.50 2.96 -23.04
C LEU A 154 -7.19 3.29 -24.51
N PRO A 155 -5.91 3.15 -24.95
CA PRO A 155 -5.56 3.33 -26.35
C PRO A 155 -6.34 2.40 -27.29
N GLU A 156 -6.52 1.15 -26.86
CA GLU A 156 -7.27 0.10 -27.57
C GLU A 156 -8.06 -0.71 -26.53
N ASN A 157 -9.11 -1.41 -26.96
CA ASN A 157 -9.73 -2.39 -26.06
C ASN A 157 -8.75 -3.55 -25.87
N LEU A 158 -8.82 -4.21 -24.73
CA LEU A 158 -7.88 -5.24 -24.31
C LEU A 158 -8.65 -6.48 -23.88
N MET A 159 -8.19 -7.65 -24.34
CA MET A 159 -8.53 -8.94 -23.77
C MET A 159 -7.24 -9.68 -23.44
N THR A 160 -7.12 -10.20 -22.22
CA THR A 160 -6.01 -11.07 -21.83
C THR A 160 -6.52 -12.40 -21.30
N LEU A 161 -5.79 -13.45 -21.65
CA LEU A 161 -5.94 -14.79 -21.11
C LEU A 161 -4.58 -15.25 -20.61
N THR A 162 -4.49 -15.61 -19.33
CA THR A 162 -3.26 -16.07 -18.70
C THR A 162 -3.49 -17.44 -18.08
N GLY A 163 -2.56 -18.36 -18.32
CA GLY A 163 -2.47 -19.63 -17.63
C GLY A 163 -1.06 -19.83 -17.08
N GLY A 164 -0.93 -20.53 -15.97
CA GLY A 164 0.37 -20.76 -15.34
C GLY A 164 0.43 -22.00 -14.47
N ASN A 165 1.54 -22.15 -13.75
CA ASN A 165 1.67 -23.17 -12.72
C ASN A 165 0.66 -22.96 -11.57
N PHE A 166 0.52 -23.97 -10.72
CA PHE A 166 -0.18 -23.84 -9.43
C PHE A 166 -1.64 -23.36 -9.54
N GLY A 167 -2.38 -23.93 -10.49
CA GLY A 167 -3.79 -23.59 -10.69
C GLY A 167 -4.03 -22.18 -11.23
N TYR A 168 -2.99 -21.44 -11.62
CA TYR A 168 -3.13 -20.04 -12.04
C TYR A 168 -3.93 -19.92 -13.35
N GLY A 169 -5.03 -19.18 -13.28
CA GLY A 169 -5.85 -18.80 -14.42
C GLY A 169 -6.41 -17.39 -14.26
N ARG A 170 -6.25 -16.56 -15.30
CA ARG A 170 -6.80 -15.20 -15.30
C ARG A 170 -7.37 -14.85 -16.67
N ALA A 171 -8.53 -14.20 -16.67
CA ALA A 171 -9.12 -13.60 -17.86
C ALA A 171 -9.49 -12.15 -17.56
N LEU A 172 -9.10 -11.23 -18.43
CA LEU A 172 -9.48 -9.81 -18.36
C LEU A 172 -10.07 -9.38 -19.70
N ILE A 173 -11.13 -8.60 -19.65
CA ILE A 173 -11.57 -7.77 -20.77
C ILE A 173 -11.71 -6.34 -20.28
N ALA A 174 -11.22 -5.38 -21.06
CA ALA A 174 -11.33 -3.96 -20.79
C ALA A 174 -11.52 -3.17 -22.08
N GLY A 175 -12.24 -2.06 -22.01
CA GLY A 175 -12.46 -1.21 -23.18
C GLY A 175 -12.95 0.17 -22.80
N SER A 176 -12.86 1.13 -23.71
CA SER A 176 -13.22 2.53 -23.40
C SER A 176 -13.93 3.28 -24.54
N PRO A 177 -15.03 2.77 -25.09
CA PRO A 177 -15.74 3.42 -26.20
C PRO A 177 -16.20 4.84 -25.84
N LYS A 178 -16.20 5.71 -26.85
CA LYS A 178 -16.82 7.03 -26.75
C LYS A 178 -18.35 6.90 -26.83
N VAL A 179 -19.06 7.39 -25.82
CA VAL A 179 -20.52 7.34 -25.71
C VAL A 179 -21.07 8.69 -25.28
N ALA A 180 -22.03 9.24 -26.02
CA ALA A 180 -22.72 10.49 -25.71
C ALA A 180 -21.79 11.69 -25.38
N GLY A 181 -20.63 11.76 -26.05
CA GLY A 181 -19.64 12.84 -25.84
C GLY A 181 -18.73 12.65 -24.63
N GLY A 182 -18.71 11.47 -24.01
CA GLY A 182 -17.77 11.07 -22.95
C GLY A 182 -17.09 9.73 -23.25
N ASN A 183 -16.20 9.30 -22.37
CA ASN A 183 -15.51 8.00 -22.42
C ASN A 183 -16.16 7.03 -21.43
N LEU A 184 -16.52 5.84 -21.88
CA LEU A 184 -17.05 4.77 -21.03
C LEU A 184 -15.99 3.68 -20.87
N LEU A 185 -15.13 3.81 -19.87
CA LEU A 185 -14.21 2.74 -19.48
C LEU A 185 -14.98 1.61 -18.79
N TYR A 186 -14.72 0.37 -19.17
CA TYR A 186 -15.19 -0.81 -18.46
C TYR A 186 -14.09 -1.86 -18.37
N ALA A 187 -14.14 -2.68 -17.33
CA ALA A 187 -13.30 -3.87 -17.20
C ALA A 187 -13.98 -4.97 -16.37
N LEU A 188 -13.69 -6.22 -16.70
CA LEU A 188 -14.08 -7.40 -15.94
C LEU A 188 -12.90 -8.37 -15.86
N GLU A 189 -12.51 -8.74 -14.65
CA GLU A 189 -11.47 -9.71 -14.36
C GLU A 189 -12.07 -10.94 -13.67
N LEU A 190 -11.68 -12.12 -14.14
CA LEU A 190 -11.91 -13.41 -13.48
C LEU A 190 -10.55 -14.04 -13.16
N PHE A 191 -10.38 -14.52 -11.95
CA PHE A 191 -9.09 -14.99 -11.44
C PHE A 191 -9.24 -16.23 -10.57
N HIS A 192 -8.30 -17.17 -10.72
CA HIS A 192 -8.11 -18.30 -9.85
C HIS A 192 -6.61 -18.62 -9.66
N GLU A 193 -6.21 -18.98 -8.44
CA GLU A 193 -4.86 -19.46 -8.12
C GLU A 193 -4.91 -20.41 -6.92
N ASP A 194 -4.18 -21.53 -7.02
CA ASP A 194 -4.03 -22.49 -5.92
C ASP A 194 -2.73 -22.28 -5.13
N GLY A 195 -1.70 -21.71 -5.77
CA GLY A 195 -0.35 -21.56 -5.19
C GLY A 195 0.38 -22.90 -5.00
N PRO A 196 1.65 -22.89 -4.57
CA PRO A 196 2.47 -24.09 -4.40
C PRO A 196 2.15 -24.90 -3.13
N TRP A 197 0.97 -24.70 -2.54
CA TRP A 197 0.57 -25.15 -1.21
C TRP A 197 0.02 -26.59 -1.21
N ASP A 198 0.30 -27.35 -0.15
CA ASP A 198 -0.27 -28.71 0.01
C ASP A 198 -1.79 -28.66 0.19
N HIS A 199 -2.27 -27.65 0.92
CA HIS A 199 -3.67 -27.28 0.98
C HIS A 199 -3.87 -26.03 0.10
N PRO A 200 -4.51 -26.16 -1.08
CA PRO A 200 -4.56 -25.08 -2.05
C PRO A 200 -5.28 -23.85 -1.47
N ASP A 201 -4.76 -22.67 -1.83
CA ASP A 201 -5.39 -21.38 -1.53
C ASP A 201 -6.82 -21.36 -2.12
N ASP A 202 -7.03 -22.02 -3.28
CA ASP A 202 -8.28 -22.00 -4.05
C ASP A 202 -8.84 -20.57 -4.15
N TYR A 203 -7.94 -19.60 -4.33
CA TYR A 203 -8.31 -18.21 -4.31
C TYR A 203 -9.08 -17.92 -5.59
N ARG A 204 -10.30 -17.42 -5.44
CA ARG A 204 -11.17 -17.02 -6.54
C ARG A 204 -11.50 -15.56 -6.37
N ARG A 205 -11.27 -14.79 -7.44
CA ARG A 205 -11.54 -13.36 -7.46
C ARG A 205 -12.31 -12.95 -8.70
N VAL A 206 -13.26 -12.05 -8.51
CA VAL A 206 -13.94 -11.31 -9.58
C VAL A 206 -13.83 -9.82 -9.30
N ASN A 207 -13.33 -9.06 -10.28
CA ASN A 207 -13.31 -7.60 -10.24
C ASN A 207 -14.08 -7.03 -11.42
N GLY A 208 -14.86 -5.98 -11.18
CA GLY A 208 -15.54 -5.21 -12.22
C GLY A 208 -15.35 -3.72 -12.00
N VAL A 209 -15.09 -2.98 -13.08
CA VAL A 209 -14.95 -1.52 -13.09
C VAL A 209 -15.80 -0.96 -14.23
N VAL A 210 -16.58 0.08 -13.96
CA VAL A 210 -17.25 0.90 -14.99
C VAL A 210 -17.05 2.36 -14.61
N ARG A 211 -16.48 3.15 -15.51
CA ARG A 211 -16.19 4.57 -15.33
C ARG A 211 -16.68 5.33 -16.55
N TYR A 212 -17.52 6.34 -16.33
CA TYR A 212 -17.94 7.27 -17.38
C TYR A 212 -17.37 8.65 -17.08
N THR A 213 -16.57 9.19 -17.99
CA THR A 213 -15.99 10.54 -17.85
C THR A 213 -16.45 11.42 -19.01
N ARG A 214 -16.75 12.69 -18.73
CA ARG A 214 -17.22 13.62 -19.75
C ARG A 214 -16.70 15.04 -19.50
N PRO A 215 -16.01 15.65 -20.49
CA PRO A 215 -15.76 17.08 -20.50
C PRO A 215 -17.01 17.85 -20.95
N SER A 216 -17.17 19.06 -20.43
CA SER A 216 -18.28 19.98 -20.71
C SER A 216 -17.84 21.43 -20.50
N GLY A 217 -17.21 22.02 -21.52
CA GLY A 217 -16.59 23.35 -21.40
C GLY A 217 -15.40 23.29 -20.44
N ASP A 218 -15.31 24.24 -19.52
CA ASP A 218 -14.27 24.33 -18.48
C ASP A 218 -14.49 23.36 -17.31
N THR A 219 -15.29 22.30 -17.52
CA THR A 219 -15.67 21.35 -16.48
C THR A 219 -15.50 19.94 -16.99
N ARG A 220 -14.95 19.06 -16.14
CA ARG A 220 -14.85 17.63 -16.35
C ARG A 220 -15.49 16.93 -15.17
N TRP A 221 -16.31 15.91 -15.43
CA TRP A 221 -16.85 15.07 -14.37
C TRP A 221 -16.77 13.60 -14.74
N GLY A 222 -16.70 12.75 -13.71
CA GLY A 222 -16.61 11.31 -13.82
C GLY A 222 -17.50 10.62 -12.80
N VAL A 223 -18.02 9.44 -13.15
CA VAL A 223 -18.68 8.53 -12.20
C VAL A 223 -18.09 7.14 -12.40
N THR A 224 -17.64 6.53 -11.30
CA THR A 224 -17.01 5.21 -11.29
C THR A 224 -17.73 4.28 -10.33
N ALA A 225 -18.10 3.10 -10.83
CA ALA A 225 -18.63 1.99 -10.03
C ALA A 225 -17.65 0.82 -10.10
N MET A 226 -17.37 0.20 -8.95
CA MET A 226 -16.49 -0.95 -8.83
C MET A 226 -17.12 -2.05 -7.98
N GLY A 227 -16.85 -3.30 -8.33
CA GLY A 227 -17.27 -4.47 -7.54
C GLY A 227 -16.12 -5.48 -7.44
N TYR A 228 -15.90 -6.00 -6.24
CA TYR A 228 -14.92 -7.02 -5.93
C TYR A 228 -15.53 -8.08 -5.03
N TYR A 229 -15.23 -9.34 -5.35
CA TYR A 229 -15.50 -10.51 -4.52
C TYR A 229 -14.27 -11.40 -4.49
N GLY A 230 -13.85 -11.83 -3.30
CA GLY A 230 -12.76 -12.77 -3.06
C GLY A 230 -13.16 -13.89 -2.10
N LEU A 231 -12.74 -15.12 -2.39
CA LEU A 231 -12.92 -16.31 -1.54
C LEU A 231 -11.66 -17.17 -1.60
N TRP A 232 -11.13 -17.58 -0.43
CA TRP A 232 -9.87 -18.34 -0.36
C TRP A 232 -9.76 -19.19 0.91
N ASN A 233 -8.78 -20.09 0.92
CA ASN A 233 -8.28 -20.80 2.09
C ASN A 233 -6.96 -20.20 2.53
N ALA A 234 -6.80 -19.97 3.82
CA ALA A 234 -5.59 -19.33 4.29
C ALA A 234 -4.46 -20.35 4.37
N THR A 235 -3.28 -19.93 3.95
CA THR A 235 -2.08 -20.77 4.01
C THR A 235 -1.30 -20.55 5.29
N ASP A 236 -1.47 -19.37 5.92
CA ASP A 236 -0.97 -18.89 7.21
C ASP A 236 0.51 -19.21 7.54
N GLN A 237 1.13 -18.38 8.37
CA GLN A 237 2.46 -18.71 8.87
C GLN A 237 2.43 -20.01 9.69
N VAL A 238 3.42 -20.88 9.49
CA VAL A 238 3.56 -22.17 10.18
C VAL A 238 4.79 -22.18 11.09
N PRO A 239 4.76 -22.94 12.21
CA PRO A 239 5.90 -23.01 13.11
C PRO A 239 7.07 -23.73 12.44
N LEU A 240 8.26 -23.12 12.44
CA LEU A 240 9.47 -23.67 11.85
C LEU A 240 9.75 -25.10 12.34
N ARG A 241 9.52 -25.36 13.63
CA ARG A 241 9.72 -26.68 14.24
C ARG A 241 8.87 -27.78 13.59
N ALA A 242 7.68 -27.48 13.08
CA ALA A 242 6.84 -28.50 12.43
C ALA A 242 7.43 -28.98 11.11
N VAL A 243 8.07 -28.07 10.36
CA VAL A 243 8.78 -28.39 9.13
C VAL A 243 10.08 -29.15 9.45
N GLU A 244 10.86 -28.69 10.43
CA GLU A 244 12.14 -29.32 10.79
C GLU A 244 12.00 -30.73 11.39
N LEU A 245 10.88 -30.99 12.08
CA LEU A 245 10.54 -32.31 12.60
C LEU A 245 9.86 -33.22 11.56
N GLY A 246 9.61 -32.71 10.34
CA GLY A 246 8.95 -33.45 9.27
C GLY A 246 7.46 -33.74 9.52
N LEU A 247 6.79 -32.92 10.35
CA LEU A 247 5.35 -33.04 10.60
C LEU A 247 4.51 -32.52 9.43
N ILE A 248 5.02 -31.50 8.73
CA ILE A 248 4.47 -30.91 7.49
C ILE A 248 5.61 -30.59 6.53
N ASP A 249 5.32 -30.47 5.23
CA ASP A 249 6.26 -29.86 4.28
C ASP A 249 6.35 -28.33 4.50
N ARG A 250 7.35 -27.67 3.90
CA ARG A 250 7.53 -26.22 3.92
C ARG A 250 6.29 -25.45 3.42
N PHE A 251 5.52 -26.05 2.52
CA PHE A 251 4.29 -25.49 1.94
C PHE A 251 3.01 -26.13 2.52
N GLY A 252 3.15 -26.86 3.63
CA GLY A 252 2.04 -27.48 4.35
C GLY A 252 1.31 -26.48 5.27
N ALA A 253 0.15 -26.91 5.78
CA ALA A 253 -0.67 -26.14 6.71
C ALA A 253 -0.91 -26.92 8.01
N ILE A 254 -1.05 -26.21 9.13
CA ILE A 254 -1.43 -26.82 10.42
C ILE A 254 -2.94 -26.90 10.59
N ASP A 255 -3.66 -25.81 10.28
CA ASP A 255 -5.12 -25.77 10.28
C ASP A 255 -5.66 -25.48 8.86
N PRO A 256 -6.03 -26.52 8.08
CA PRO A 256 -6.53 -26.32 6.72
C PRO A 256 -7.94 -25.69 6.68
N SER A 257 -8.57 -25.45 7.83
CA SER A 257 -9.88 -24.80 7.89
C SER A 257 -9.79 -23.27 7.95
N ASP A 258 -8.60 -22.68 8.03
CA ASP A 258 -8.41 -21.22 7.96
C ASP A 258 -8.72 -20.68 6.55
N GLY A 259 -9.01 -19.39 6.42
CA GLY A 259 -9.40 -18.79 5.13
C GLY A 259 -10.28 -17.57 5.27
N GLY A 260 -10.84 -17.12 4.15
CA GLY A 260 -11.63 -15.91 4.19
C GLY A 260 -12.52 -15.69 2.98
N LYS A 261 -13.41 -14.71 3.15
CA LYS A 261 -14.18 -14.11 2.07
C LYS A 261 -14.30 -12.62 2.29
N THR A 262 -14.24 -11.87 1.21
CA THR A 262 -14.36 -10.41 1.23
C THR A 262 -15.17 -9.93 0.04
N HIS A 263 -15.86 -8.82 0.21
CA HIS A 263 -16.40 -8.08 -0.92
C HIS A 263 -16.36 -6.58 -0.69
N ARG A 264 -16.17 -5.85 -1.78
CA ARG A 264 -16.14 -4.39 -1.81
C ARG A 264 -16.96 -3.91 -3.00
N PHE A 265 -17.90 -3.02 -2.75
CA PHE A 265 -18.62 -2.28 -3.79
C PHE A 265 -18.40 -0.79 -3.56
N SER A 266 -17.87 -0.12 -4.58
CA SER A 266 -17.53 1.31 -4.53
C SER A 266 -18.33 2.06 -5.59
N LEU A 267 -18.83 3.23 -5.22
CA LEU A 267 -19.35 4.23 -6.14
C LEU A 267 -18.66 5.56 -5.82
N SER A 268 -18.04 6.19 -6.82
CA SER A 268 -17.43 7.50 -6.67
C SER A 268 -17.82 8.43 -7.82
N GLY A 269 -17.80 9.73 -7.53
CA GLY A 269 -17.89 10.78 -8.51
C GLY A 269 -16.71 11.72 -8.36
N ASP A 270 -16.11 12.12 -9.48
CA ASP A 270 -15.03 13.11 -9.54
C ASP A 270 -15.44 14.30 -10.39
N TYR A 271 -14.94 15.48 -10.02
CA TYR A 271 -15.27 16.75 -10.62
C TYR A 271 -14.01 17.61 -10.69
N GLN A 272 -13.78 18.24 -11.84
CA GLN A 272 -12.77 19.26 -12.04
C GLN A 272 -13.40 20.44 -12.76
N GLN A 273 -13.04 21.66 -12.34
CA GLN A 273 -13.45 22.88 -13.01
C GLN A 273 -12.30 23.88 -13.07
N ASP A 274 -12.06 24.41 -14.27
CA ASP A 274 -11.12 25.50 -14.48
C ASP A 274 -11.84 26.84 -14.23
N LEU A 275 -11.28 27.64 -13.34
CA LEU A 275 -11.85 28.90 -12.83
C LEU A 275 -10.96 30.10 -13.20
N GLY A 276 -10.44 30.10 -14.43
CA GLY A 276 -9.56 31.15 -14.94
C GLY A 276 -8.12 31.02 -14.43
N ASN A 277 -7.82 31.53 -13.23
CA ASN A 277 -6.47 31.47 -12.65
C ASN A 277 -6.28 30.34 -11.61
N GLY A 278 -7.25 29.45 -11.50
CA GLY A 278 -7.21 28.31 -10.60
C GLY A 278 -8.06 27.14 -11.08
N VAL A 279 -7.89 26.00 -10.42
CA VAL A 279 -8.56 24.74 -10.71
C VAL A 279 -9.18 24.22 -9.42
N LEU A 280 -10.47 23.91 -9.47
CA LEU A 280 -11.18 23.20 -8.40
C LEU A 280 -11.25 21.72 -8.76
N GLN A 281 -10.78 20.85 -7.88
CA GLN A 281 -10.96 19.41 -7.97
C GLN A 281 -11.70 18.90 -6.73
N ALA A 282 -12.66 18.01 -6.92
CA ALA A 282 -13.42 17.40 -5.83
C ALA A 282 -13.84 15.97 -6.18
N ASN A 283 -13.99 15.14 -5.16
CA ASN A 283 -14.58 13.83 -5.29
C ASN A 283 -15.52 13.53 -4.11
N VAL A 284 -16.45 12.60 -4.36
CA VAL A 284 -17.35 12.02 -3.36
C VAL A 284 -17.38 10.52 -3.58
N TYR A 285 -17.50 9.73 -2.52
CA TYR A 285 -17.53 8.28 -2.61
C TYR A 285 -18.43 7.63 -1.55
N ALA A 286 -18.93 6.45 -1.89
CA ALA A 286 -19.61 5.53 -1.00
C ALA A 286 -19.08 4.11 -1.23
N VAL A 287 -18.79 3.38 -0.15
CA VAL A 287 -18.24 2.03 -0.21
C VAL A 287 -19.01 1.12 0.75
N LYS A 288 -19.49 -0.01 0.24
CA LYS A 288 -19.93 -1.14 1.06
C LYS A 288 -18.81 -2.16 1.12
N TYR A 289 -18.39 -2.52 2.33
CA TYR A 289 -17.35 -3.52 2.55
C TYR A 289 -17.82 -4.60 3.53
N ARG A 290 -17.36 -5.83 3.32
CA ARG A 290 -17.53 -6.91 4.29
C ARG A 290 -16.35 -7.89 4.24
N LEU A 291 -15.95 -8.37 5.41
CA LEU A 291 -14.94 -9.39 5.60
C LEU A 291 -15.44 -10.48 6.56
N ASN A 292 -15.10 -11.72 6.26
CA ASN A 292 -15.05 -12.81 7.23
C ASN A 292 -13.69 -13.49 7.04
N LEU A 293 -12.82 -13.40 8.05
CA LEU A 293 -11.46 -13.95 8.04
C LEU A 293 -11.30 -14.93 9.20
N PHE A 294 -10.78 -16.11 8.94
CA PHE A 294 -10.54 -17.18 9.90
C PHE A 294 -9.04 -17.49 9.95
N SER A 295 -8.48 -17.51 11.15
CA SER A 295 -7.06 -17.80 11.40
C SER A 295 -6.88 -18.58 12.70
N ASN A 296 -5.82 -19.38 12.78
CA ASN A 296 -5.49 -20.18 13.96
C ASN A 296 -3.99 -20.15 14.29
N PHE A 297 -3.45 -18.99 14.71
CA PHE A 297 -1.99 -18.82 14.88
C PHE A 297 -1.37 -19.61 16.03
N THR A 298 -2.08 -19.78 17.15
CA THR A 298 -1.56 -20.47 18.34
C THR A 298 -2.00 -21.93 18.45
N TYR A 299 -2.86 -22.37 17.53
CA TYR A 299 -3.37 -23.73 17.35
C TYR A 299 -4.17 -24.28 18.54
N PHE A 300 -3.51 -24.81 19.57
CA PHE A 300 -4.15 -25.40 20.76
C PHE A 300 -3.57 -24.86 22.06
N LEU A 301 -2.97 -23.67 22.03
CA LEU A 301 -2.28 -23.08 23.18
C LEU A 301 -3.27 -22.57 24.24
N ARG A 302 -4.33 -21.87 23.81
CA ARG A 302 -5.28 -21.22 24.71
C ARG A 302 -6.46 -22.14 25.04
N ASP A 303 -7.00 -22.85 24.07
CA ASP A 303 -8.05 -23.86 24.19
C ASP A 303 -7.52 -25.23 23.72
N PRO A 304 -6.98 -26.06 24.64
CA PRO A 304 -6.51 -27.40 24.33
C PRO A 304 -7.55 -28.37 23.76
N GLY A 305 -8.84 -28.10 23.97
CA GLY A 305 -9.92 -28.99 23.57
C GLY A 305 -10.41 -28.69 22.15
N ASN A 306 -10.80 -27.44 21.90
CA ASN A 306 -11.40 -27.01 20.64
C ASN A 306 -10.35 -26.47 19.66
N GLY A 307 -9.30 -25.82 20.17
CA GLY A 307 -8.35 -25.03 19.38
C GLY A 307 -8.63 -23.53 19.45
N ASP A 308 -7.65 -22.76 18.96
CA ASP A 308 -7.56 -21.31 19.11
C ASP A 308 -8.05 -20.54 17.89
N GLN A 309 -8.65 -21.23 16.90
CA GLN A 309 -9.16 -20.59 15.70
C GLN A 309 -10.16 -19.49 16.08
N PHE A 310 -10.10 -18.38 15.36
CA PHE A 310 -11.00 -17.26 15.55
C PHE A 310 -11.45 -16.67 14.22
N GLU A 311 -12.59 -15.98 14.26
CA GLU A 311 -13.13 -15.22 13.15
C GLU A 311 -13.10 -13.73 13.43
N GLN A 312 -12.49 -12.97 12.51
CA GLN A 312 -12.62 -11.53 12.40
C GLN A 312 -13.68 -11.20 11.35
N ALA A 313 -14.75 -10.51 11.76
CA ALA A 313 -15.85 -10.13 10.90
C ALA A 313 -16.02 -8.60 10.86
N ASP A 314 -16.13 -8.05 9.66
CA ASP A 314 -16.33 -6.63 9.41
C ASP A 314 -17.53 -6.45 8.48
N ASP A 315 -18.48 -5.58 8.82
CA ASP A 315 -19.58 -5.18 7.94
C ASP A 315 -19.76 -3.67 8.04
N ARG A 316 -19.42 -2.93 6.99
CA ARG A 316 -19.43 -1.45 7.03
C ARG A 316 -19.98 -0.78 5.80
N TRP A 317 -20.39 0.46 6.02
CA TRP A 317 -20.49 1.50 5.02
C TRP A 317 -19.46 2.59 5.29
N LEU A 318 -18.83 3.09 4.24
CA LEU A 318 -17.89 4.20 4.26
C LEU A 318 -18.39 5.27 3.28
N PHE A 319 -18.46 6.51 3.71
CA PHE A 319 -18.81 7.66 2.88
C PHE A 319 -17.78 8.74 3.04
N GLY A 320 -17.51 9.51 1.99
CA GLY A 320 -16.62 10.66 2.14
C GLY A 320 -16.55 11.56 0.92
N THR A 321 -15.81 12.64 1.11
CA THR A 321 -15.50 13.64 0.10
C THR A 321 -14.13 14.22 0.36
N SER A 322 -13.42 14.58 -0.70
CA SER A 322 -12.24 15.41 -0.61
C SER A 322 -12.19 16.35 -1.80
N GLY A 323 -11.36 17.38 -1.69
CA GLY A 323 -11.15 18.29 -2.79
C GLY A 323 -10.19 19.39 -2.43
N HIS A 324 -9.80 20.14 -3.45
CA HIS A 324 -8.95 21.30 -3.30
C HIS A 324 -9.22 22.31 -4.40
N TYR A 325 -8.95 23.58 -4.08
CA TYR A 325 -8.86 24.66 -5.03
C TYR A 325 -7.41 25.15 -5.05
N ALA A 326 -6.76 25.02 -6.19
CA ALA A 326 -5.40 25.48 -6.43
C ALA A 326 -5.44 26.69 -7.37
N TRP A 327 -4.68 27.74 -7.08
CA TRP A 327 -4.59 28.92 -7.94
C TRP A 327 -3.18 29.49 -7.97
N THR A 328 -2.89 30.19 -9.06
CA THR A 328 -1.64 30.93 -9.20
C THR A 328 -1.91 32.43 -9.10
N ALA A 329 -1.09 33.11 -8.31
CA ALA A 329 -1.06 34.55 -8.22
C ALA A 329 0.38 35.03 -8.41
N SER A 330 0.60 35.92 -9.37
CA SER A 330 1.93 36.49 -9.64
C SER A 330 1.93 37.99 -9.40
N THR A 331 2.94 38.47 -8.69
CA THR A 331 3.36 39.88 -8.67
C THR A 331 4.67 40.00 -9.46
N PRO A 332 5.14 41.22 -9.82
CA PRO A 332 6.40 41.37 -10.54
C PRO A 332 7.64 40.77 -9.84
N SER A 333 7.55 40.54 -8.53
CA SER A 333 8.66 40.07 -7.69
C SER A 333 8.47 38.70 -7.04
N ILE A 334 7.25 38.15 -7.01
CA ILE A 334 6.92 36.87 -6.33
C ILE A 334 5.88 36.12 -7.16
N SER A 335 6.16 34.85 -7.46
CA SER A 335 5.16 33.86 -7.92
C SER A 335 4.66 33.07 -6.72
N LEU A 336 3.34 33.04 -6.53
CA LEU A 336 2.64 32.28 -5.50
C LEU A 336 1.77 31.22 -6.19
N HIS A 337 2.01 29.95 -5.86
CA HIS A 337 1.04 28.88 -6.09
C HIS A 337 0.42 28.53 -4.74
N ALA A 338 -0.90 28.60 -4.64
CA ALA A 338 -1.59 28.38 -3.38
C ALA A 338 -2.71 27.37 -3.55
N THR A 339 -2.92 26.56 -2.52
CA THR A 339 -3.92 25.51 -2.50
C THR A 339 -4.66 25.56 -1.17
N VAL A 340 -5.98 25.44 -1.21
CA VAL A 340 -6.80 25.12 -0.04
C VAL A 340 -7.60 23.87 -0.32
N GLY A 341 -7.77 23.01 0.66
CA GLY A 341 -8.52 21.77 0.47
C GLY A 341 -9.16 21.23 1.72
N TRP A 342 -9.97 20.21 1.52
CA TRP A 342 -10.76 19.57 2.55
C TRP A 342 -10.81 18.05 2.37
N GLU A 343 -11.13 17.38 3.47
CA GLU A 343 -11.44 15.96 3.54
C GLU A 343 -12.59 15.77 4.54
N GLY A 344 -13.54 14.91 4.22
CA GLY A 344 -14.59 14.47 5.12
C GLY A 344 -14.83 12.98 4.94
N ARG A 345 -14.97 12.25 6.05
CA ARG A 345 -15.19 10.79 6.02
C ARG A 345 -16.09 10.36 7.17
N HIS A 346 -16.96 9.39 6.89
CA HIS A 346 -17.82 8.74 7.88
C HIS A 346 -17.83 7.23 7.64
N ASP A 347 -17.41 6.46 8.64
CA ASP A 347 -17.48 5.01 8.69
C ASP A 347 -18.61 4.60 9.65
N ARG A 348 -19.54 3.78 9.15
CA ARG A 348 -20.55 3.09 9.95
C ARG A 348 -20.26 1.59 9.89
N ILE A 349 -19.81 1.04 11.00
CA ILE A 349 -19.33 -0.34 11.10
C ILE A 349 -20.25 -1.09 12.05
N ALA A 350 -21.03 -2.03 11.53
CA ALA A 350 -22.07 -2.71 12.31
C ALA A 350 -22.45 -4.07 11.68
N PRO A 351 -22.01 -5.21 12.27
CA PRO A 351 -21.06 -5.31 13.37
C PRO A 351 -19.60 -5.25 12.92
N ILE A 352 -18.71 -4.89 13.84
CA ILE A 352 -17.31 -5.35 13.85
C ILE A 352 -17.18 -6.38 14.96
N GLY A 353 -16.65 -7.57 14.67
CA GLY A 353 -16.71 -8.67 15.62
C GLY A 353 -15.50 -9.59 15.60
N LEU A 354 -15.26 -10.18 16.77
CA LEU A 354 -14.26 -11.21 17.03
C LEU A 354 -14.94 -12.40 17.70
N TYR A 355 -14.81 -13.58 17.12
CA TYR A 355 -15.46 -14.81 17.60
C TYR A 355 -14.43 -15.92 17.75
N GLN A 356 -14.58 -16.77 18.76
CA GLN A 356 -13.86 -18.05 18.78
C GLN A 356 -14.58 -19.01 17.84
N THR A 357 -13.83 -19.76 17.04
CA THR A 357 -14.37 -20.72 16.09
C THR A 357 -13.64 -22.05 16.13
N VAL A 358 -14.27 -23.08 15.58
CA VAL A 358 -13.61 -24.32 15.16
C VAL A 358 -14.15 -24.72 13.81
N ALA A 359 -13.27 -24.99 12.85
CA ALA A 359 -13.67 -25.28 11.47
C ALA A 359 -14.69 -24.27 10.93
N ARG A 360 -14.42 -22.98 11.18
CA ARG A 360 -15.26 -21.82 10.80
C ARG A 360 -16.66 -21.79 11.46
N GLN A 361 -16.93 -22.61 12.47
CA GLN A 361 -18.16 -22.56 13.27
C GLN A 361 -17.94 -21.73 14.54
N ARG A 362 -18.74 -20.68 14.73
CA ARG A 362 -18.67 -19.83 15.94
C ARG A 362 -19.07 -20.62 17.18
N LEU A 363 -18.20 -20.58 18.18
CA LEU A 363 -18.42 -21.14 19.51
C LEU A 363 -18.89 -20.06 20.47
N THR A 364 -18.13 -18.97 20.55
CA THR A 364 -18.36 -17.87 21.50
C THR A 364 -18.06 -16.52 20.84
N THR A 365 -18.69 -15.46 21.37
CA THR A 365 -18.38 -14.08 20.99
C THR A 365 -17.33 -13.55 21.96
N VAL A 366 -16.21 -13.06 21.43
CA VAL A 366 -15.17 -12.39 22.21
C VAL A 366 -15.51 -10.91 22.33
N SER A 367 -15.81 -10.28 21.20
CA SER A 367 -16.37 -8.92 21.17
C SER A 367 -17.26 -8.74 19.95
N ARG A 368 -18.25 -7.86 20.07
CA ARG A 368 -19.09 -7.45 18.96
C ARG A 368 -19.55 -6.01 19.17
N ASP A 369 -19.00 -5.13 18.35
CA ASP A 369 -19.17 -3.69 18.50
C ASP A 369 -19.90 -3.10 17.28
N THR A 370 -20.49 -1.93 17.50
CA THR A 370 -20.95 -1.00 16.48
C THR A 370 -20.17 0.29 16.63
N VAL A 371 -19.58 0.76 15.54
CA VAL A 371 -18.73 1.95 15.54
C VAL A 371 -19.26 2.94 14.53
N HIS A 372 -19.41 4.19 14.96
CA HIS A 372 -19.50 5.35 14.08
C HIS A 372 -18.24 6.19 14.26
N GLU A 373 -17.50 6.37 13.18
CA GLU A 373 -16.26 7.13 13.16
C GLU A 373 -16.37 8.22 12.10
N THR A 374 -16.25 9.49 12.49
CA THR A 374 -16.40 10.63 11.58
C THR A 374 -15.19 11.53 11.67
N SER A 375 -14.65 11.97 10.53
CA SER A 375 -13.55 12.92 10.50
C SER A 375 -13.78 14.06 9.52
N ALA A 376 -13.21 15.22 9.84
CA ALA A 376 -13.08 16.35 8.94
C ALA A 376 -11.65 16.89 8.97
N GLY A 377 -11.10 17.19 7.79
CA GLY A 377 -9.78 17.77 7.60
C GLY A 377 -9.86 19.00 6.73
N LEU A 378 -9.10 20.04 7.06
CA LEU A 378 -8.87 21.22 6.23
C LEU A 378 -7.37 21.47 6.10
N PHE A 379 -6.92 21.86 4.92
CA PHE A 379 -5.54 22.24 4.71
C PHE A 379 -5.39 23.46 3.82
N ALA A 380 -4.28 24.15 4.00
CA ALA A 380 -3.82 25.20 3.11
C ALA A 380 -2.32 25.05 2.88
N GLU A 381 -1.87 25.37 1.67
CA GLU A 381 -0.48 25.32 1.26
C GLU A 381 -0.15 26.52 0.36
N ALA A 382 1.06 27.05 0.48
CA ALA A 382 1.55 28.15 -0.33
C ALA A 382 3.01 27.88 -0.72
N GLU A 383 3.25 27.81 -2.02
CA GLU A 383 4.56 27.75 -2.65
C GLU A 383 4.97 29.15 -3.10
N LEU A 384 6.15 29.59 -2.66
CA LEU A 384 6.73 30.90 -2.95
C LEU A 384 8.09 30.74 -3.63
N GLY A 385 8.21 31.28 -4.84
CA GLY A 385 9.50 31.52 -5.48
C GLY A 385 10.17 32.76 -4.86
N LEU A 386 10.92 32.58 -3.77
CA LEU A 386 11.55 33.68 -3.04
C LEU A 386 12.72 34.30 -3.81
N THR A 387 13.49 33.48 -4.51
CA THR A 387 14.56 33.91 -5.42
C THR A 387 14.60 32.98 -6.63
N ARG A 388 15.50 33.24 -7.60
CA ARG A 388 15.72 32.34 -8.75
C ARG A 388 16.25 30.95 -8.37
N TRP A 389 16.73 30.78 -7.14
CA TRP A 389 17.36 29.55 -6.66
C TRP A 389 16.73 29.03 -5.37
N LEU A 390 15.66 29.66 -4.86
CA LEU A 390 15.00 29.26 -3.62
C LEU A 390 13.48 29.27 -3.80
N ARG A 391 12.89 28.09 -3.73
CA ARG A 391 11.45 27.85 -3.58
C ARG A 391 11.17 27.42 -2.14
N ALA A 392 10.16 28.00 -1.52
CA ALA A 392 9.71 27.62 -0.18
C ALA A 392 8.23 27.24 -0.22
N VAL A 393 7.87 26.14 0.44
CA VAL A 393 6.47 25.68 0.58
C VAL A 393 6.11 25.68 2.06
N GLY A 394 5.08 26.42 2.43
CA GLY A 394 4.51 26.41 3.77
C GLY A 394 3.10 25.83 3.75
N GLY A 395 2.84 24.86 4.61
CA GLY A 395 1.54 24.19 4.70
C GLY A 395 1.04 24.04 6.13
N LEU A 396 -0.27 24.04 6.30
CA LEU A 396 -0.93 23.71 7.56
C LEU A 396 -2.16 22.85 7.26
N ARG A 397 -2.26 21.71 7.95
CA ARG A 397 -3.45 20.87 7.98
C ARG A 397 -4.02 20.81 9.40
N TYR A 398 -5.33 20.77 9.53
CA TYR A 398 -6.02 20.44 10.78
C TYR A 398 -7.03 19.33 10.53
N ASP A 399 -7.00 18.30 11.36
CA ASP A 399 -7.93 17.17 11.35
C ASP A 399 -8.67 17.07 12.68
N HIS A 400 -9.94 16.69 12.64
CA HIS A 400 -10.76 16.44 13.82
C HIS A 400 -11.60 15.17 13.64
N TYR A 401 -11.63 14.32 14.66
CA TYR A 401 -12.25 13.00 14.66
C TYR A 401 -13.26 12.88 15.80
N PHE A 402 -14.37 12.21 15.51
CA PHE A 402 -15.40 11.84 16.47
C PHE A 402 -15.59 10.32 16.44
N PHE A 403 -15.58 9.71 17.62
CA PHE A 403 -15.72 8.29 17.82
C PHE A 403 -16.99 8.01 18.66
N ASP A 404 -17.84 7.10 18.21
CA ASP A 404 -18.98 6.57 18.97
C ASP A 404 -18.98 5.04 18.88
N VAL A 405 -18.68 4.38 19.98
CA VAL A 405 -18.53 2.92 20.08
C VAL A 405 -19.61 2.37 20.99
N VAL A 406 -20.38 1.42 20.48
CA VAL A 406 -21.33 0.62 21.25
C VAL A 406 -20.87 -0.83 21.21
N SER A 407 -20.34 -1.31 22.34
CA SER A 407 -19.83 -2.66 22.52
C SER A 407 -20.86 -3.56 23.21
N ASP A 408 -20.78 -4.87 23.00
CA ASP A 408 -21.52 -5.86 23.78
C ASP A 408 -21.06 -5.92 25.24
N ASN A 409 -19.86 -5.43 25.56
CA ASN A 409 -19.43 -5.07 26.91
C ASN A 409 -19.65 -3.56 27.15
N PRO A 410 -20.63 -3.15 27.99
CA PRO A 410 -20.91 -1.74 28.25
C PRO A 410 -19.72 -0.94 28.78
N MET A 411 -18.74 -1.58 29.43
CA MET A 411 -17.52 -0.91 29.93
C MET A 411 -16.59 -0.40 28.81
N ASN A 412 -16.73 -0.97 27.60
CA ASN A 412 -15.96 -0.57 26.41
C ASN A 412 -16.77 0.34 25.47
N SER A 413 -18.02 0.67 25.82
CA SER A 413 -18.83 1.61 25.06
C SER A 413 -18.52 3.05 25.46
N GLY A 414 -18.58 3.98 24.51
CA GLY A 414 -18.34 5.38 24.80
C GLY A 414 -18.24 6.27 23.57
N ARG A 415 -18.09 7.57 23.84
CA ARG A 415 -17.81 8.59 22.84
C ARG A 415 -16.54 9.33 23.19
N ASP A 416 -15.77 9.71 22.19
CA ASP A 416 -14.58 10.53 22.33
C ASP A 416 -14.36 11.38 21.08
N ASP A 417 -13.54 12.42 21.18
CA ASP A 417 -13.13 13.26 20.05
C ASP A 417 -11.69 13.72 20.18
N ALA A 418 -11.05 14.00 19.04
CA ALA A 418 -9.67 14.46 19.02
C ALA A 418 -9.39 15.34 17.79
N GLY A 419 -8.61 16.39 17.99
CA GLY A 419 -8.13 17.27 16.92
C GLY A 419 -6.61 17.39 16.90
N ARG A 420 -6.04 17.54 15.70
CA ARG A 420 -4.59 17.67 15.50
C ARG A 420 -4.27 18.67 14.40
N ALA A 421 -3.37 19.61 14.71
CA ALA A 421 -2.78 20.53 13.74
C ALA A 421 -1.40 20.00 13.29
N SER A 422 -1.16 20.06 11.99
CA SER A 422 -0.02 19.45 11.30
C SER A 422 0.65 20.48 10.39
N PRO A 423 1.54 21.36 10.92
CA PRO A 423 2.33 22.31 10.13
C PRO A 423 3.42 21.59 9.33
N LYS A 424 3.74 22.14 8.16
CA LYS A 424 4.65 21.55 7.16
C LYS A 424 5.46 22.66 6.48
N LEU A 425 6.73 22.40 6.22
CA LEU A 425 7.66 23.34 5.62
C LEU A 425 8.64 22.61 4.70
N SER A 426 8.80 23.10 3.49
CA SER A 426 9.79 22.62 2.52
C SER A 426 10.59 23.80 1.96
N ALA A 427 11.90 23.61 1.79
CA ALA A 427 12.77 24.54 1.09
C ALA A 427 13.54 23.77 0.01
N ILE A 428 13.42 24.25 -1.23
CA ILE A 428 14.03 23.67 -2.42
C ILE A 428 15.03 24.68 -2.97
N PHE A 429 16.28 24.24 -3.09
CA PHE A 429 17.42 25.04 -3.50
C PHE A 429 17.91 24.62 -4.88
N GLY A 430 18.19 25.59 -5.75
CA GLY A 430 18.63 25.38 -7.12
C GLY A 430 17.51 25.64 -8.15
N PRO A 431 17.56 25.01 -9.34
CA PRO A 431 18.56 24.02 -9.74
C PRO A 431 19.93 24.65 -10.06
N TRP A 432 21.02 24.01 -9.61
CA TRP A 432 22.40 24.33 -10.01
C TRP A 432 23.02 23.13 -10.70
N ALA A 433 23.55 23.31 -11.91
CA ALA A 433 24.12 22.20 -12.70
C ALA A 433 23.18 20.97 -12.74
N LYS A 434 21.89 21.22 -13.03
CA LYS A 434 20.83 20.19 -13.04
C LYS A 434 20.70 19.42 -11.73
N THR A 435 20.89 20.10 -10.60
CA THR A 435 20.79 19.52 -9.25
C THR A 435 19.98 20.41 -8.33
N GLU A 436 19.04 19.82 -7.60
CA GLU A 436 18.28 20.48 -6.54
C GLU A 436 18.59 19.85 -5.19
N LEU A 437 18.53 20.67 -4.14
CA LEU A 437 18.64 20.23 -2.75
C LEU A 437 17.33 20.54 -2.02
N PHE A 438 16.94 19.65 -1.12
CA PHE A 438 15.66 19.71 -0.42
C PHE A 438 15.89 19.70 1.08
N VAL A 439 15.12 20.52 1.79
CA VAL A 439 15.00 20.49 3.24
C VAL A 439 13.52 20.46 3.56
N ASN A 440 13.04 19.37 4.14
CA ASN A 440 11.63 19.18 4.45
C ASN A 440 11.44 18.92 5.95
N PHE A 441 10.37 19.45 6.51
CA PHE A 441 9.94 19.20 7.87
C PHE A 441 8.42 19.19 7.93
N GLY A 442 7.84 18.33 8.75
CA GLY A 442 6.40 18.31 8.91
C GLY A 442 5.93 17.46 10.07
N LEU A 443 4.73 17.78 10.54
CA LEU A 443 3.97 16.91 11.43
C LEU A 443 2.90 16.16 10.62
N GLY A 444 2.62 14.94 11.06
CA GLY A 444 1.56 14.07 10.56
C GLY A 444 0.98 13.25 11.71
N PHE A 445 0.12 12.29 11.40
CA PHE A 445 -0.46 11.39 12.39
C PHE A 445 -1.03 10.13 11.73
N HIS A 446 -1.27 9.11 12.56
CA HIS A 446 -2.25 8.07 12.28
C HIS A 446 -3.34 8.08 13.35
N SER A 447 -4.56 7.72 12.96
CA SER A 447 -5.66 7.42 13.87
C SER A 447 -5.52 6.00 14.41
N ASN A 448 -5.91 5.79 15.67
CA ASN A 448 -6.03 4.47 16.27
C ASN A 448 -7.44 3.90 16.12
N ASP A 449 -7.58 2.59 16.30
CA ASP A 449 -8.87 1.91 16.30
C ASP A 449 -9.81 2.53 17.36
N ALA A 450 -11.01 2.94 16.94
CA ALA A 450 -11.98 3.61 17.81
C ALA A 450 -12.35 2.76 19.04
N ARG A 451 -12.36 1.42 18.92
CA ARG A 451 -12.63 0.52 20.05
C ARG A 451 -11.54 0.64 21.12
N GLY A 452 -10.28 0.83 20.71
CA GLY A 452 -9.15 1.07 21.62
C GLY A 452 -9.21 2.41 22.33
N VAL A 453 -9.86 3.41 21.72
CA VAL A 453 -10.06 4.74 22.34
C VAL A 453 -11.08 4.68 23.49
N THR A 454 -12.12 3.85 23.35
CA THR A 454 -13.16 3.73 24.39
C THR A 454 -12.93 2.58 25.37
N ALA A 455 -12.13 1.57 25.00
CA ALA A 455 -11.89 0.38 25.81
C ALA A 455 -11.31 0.68 27.19
N THR A 456 -11.84 -0.01 28.20
CA THR A 456 -11.33 0.03 29.58
C THR A 456 -10.96 -1.36 30.09
N VAL A 457 -11.48 -2.42 29.44
CA VAL A 457 -11.07 -3.81 29.70
C VAL A 457 -10.81 -4.57 28.40
N ASP A 458 -9.89 -5.52 28.45
CA ASP A 458 -9.64 -6.45 27.35
C ASP A 458 -10.84 -7.42 27.19
N PRO A 459 -11.38 -7.58 25.97
CA PRO A 459 -12.58 -8.41 25.75
C PRO A 459 -12.36 -9.91 25.99
N ARG A 460 -11.11 -10.40 25.98
CA ARG A 460 -10.81 -11.82 26.21
C ARG A 460 -10.61 -12.15 27.69
N SER A 461 -9.75 -11.39 28.37
CA SER A 461 -9.29 -11.63 29.73
C SER A 461 -10.08 -10.86 30.78
N GLY A 462 -10.76 -9.78 30.40
CA GLY A 462 -11.41 -8.84 31.32
C GLY A 462 -10.42 -7.99 32.14
N ALA A 463 -9.11 -8.08 31.85
CA ALA A 463 -8.10 -7.28 32.52
C ALA A 463 -8.25 -5.79 32.15
N PRO A 464 -7.96 -4.86 33.07
CA PRO A 464 -7.96 -3.43 32.75
C PRO A 464 -6.96 -3.11 31.62
N VAL A 465 -7.37 -2.26 30.68
CA VAL A 465 -6.51 -1.74 29.61
C VAL A 465 -6.46 -0.22 29.64
N THR A 466 -5.34 0.33 29.18
CA THR A 466 -5.20 1.77 28.96
C THR A 466 -5.84 2.14 27.62
N LYS A 467 -6.61 3.22 27.61
CA LYS A 467 -7.17 3.77 26.37
C LYS A 467 -6.07 4.19 25.41
N ALA A 468 -6.24 3.86 24.14
CA ALA A 468 -5.36 4.31 23.08
C ALA A 468 -5.46 5.83 22.90
N THR A 469 -4.34 6.47 22.55
CA THR A 469 -4.37 7.88 22.10
C THR A 469 -5.07 7.93 20.74
N PRO A 470 -6.13 8.74 20.54
CA PRO A 470 -6.93 8.65 19.32
C PRO A 470 -6.15 9.01 18.05
N LEU A 471 -5.34 10.07 18.09
CA LEU A 471 -4.52 10.54 16.97
C LEU A 471 -3.05 10.56 17.41
N VAL A 472 -2.24 9.61 16.95
CA VAL A 472 -0.83 9.50 17.31
C VAL A 472 -0.01 10.39 16.38
N GLN A 473 0.78 11.30 16.95
CA GLN A 473 1.57 12.23 16.14
C GLN A 473 2.84 11.59 15.60
N THR A 474 3.20 11.99 14.38
CA THR A 474 4.50 11.73 13.77
C THR A 474 5.16 13.05 13.43
N ARG A 475 6.47 13.16 13.71
CA ARG A 475 7.32 14.27 13.30
C ARG A 475 8.37 13.76 12.33
N GLY A 476 8.47 14.39 11.17
CA GLY A 476 9.49 14.04 10.18
C GLY A 476 10.41 15.19 9.82
N GLY A 477 11.60 14.86 9.35
CA GLY A 477 12.45 15.74 8.56
C GLY A 477 13.25 14.98 7.51
N GLU A 478 13.56 15.65 6.40
CA GLU A 478 14.34 15.10 5.29
C GLU A 478 15.33 16.13 4.75
N LEU A 479 16.55 15.68 4.44
CA LEU A 479 17.50 16.36 3.58
C LEU A 479 17.65 15.56 2.29
N GLY A 480 17.32 16.16 1.17
CA GLY A 480 17.28 15.50 -0.12
C GLY A 480 18.20 16.13 -1.15
N ALA A 481 18.61 15.35 -2.13
CA ALA A 481 19.23 15.83 -3.36
C ALA A 481 18.62 15.10 -4.56
N ARG A 482 18.42 15.81 -5.65
CA ARG A 482 18.04 15.23 -6.95
C ARG A 482 18.94 15.80 -8.03
N THR A 483 19.47 14.95 -8.90
CA THR A 483 20.46 15.35 -9.90
C THR A 483 20.28 14.63 -11.23
N GLU A 484 20.51 15.39 -12.30
CA GLU A 484 20.63 14.95 -13.70
C GLU A 484 21.96 15.45 -14.29
N ILE A 485 22.99 15.58 -13.44
CA ILE A 485 24.30 16.10 -13.84
C ILE A 485 25.00 15.19 -14.87
N LEU A 486 24.79 13.88 -14.75
CA LEU A 486 25.25 12.90 -15.72
C LEU A 486 24.20 12.75 -16.82
N PRO A 487 24.61 12.67 -18.11
CA PRO A 487 23.70 12.38 -19.20
C PRO A 487 22.93 11.07 -18.93
N ASP A 488 21.64 11.07 -19.25
CA ASP A 488 20.79 9.87 -19.23
C ASP A 488 20.69 9.18 -17.85
N VAL A 489 20.97 9.92 -16.77
CA VAL A 489 20.86 9.45 -15.38
C VAL A 489 19.97 10.41 -14.59
N GLN A 490 18.95 9.86 -13.94
CA GLN A 490 18.13 10.53 -12.94
C GLN A 490 18.39 9.89 -11.59
N SER A 491 18.89 10.66 -10.63
CA SER A 491 19.26 10.14 -9.30
C SER A 491 18.72 11.01 -8.19
N SER A 492 18.23 10.38 -7.13
CA SER A 492 17.73 11.03 -5.92
C SER A 492 18.26 10.34 -4.67
N LEU A 493 18.71 11.14 -3.71
CA LEU A 493 19.22 10.68 -2.42
C LEU A 493 18.47 11.43 -1.31
N ALA A 494 17.97 10.72 -0.31
CA ALA A 494 17.29 11.29 0.83
C ALA A 494 17.87 10.76 2.14
N LEU A 495 18.22 11.68 3.06
CA LEU A 495 18.53 11.41 4.45
C LEU A 495 17.32 11.83 5.28
N TRP A 496 16.67 10.90 5.96
CA TRP A 496 15.39 11.17 6.62
C TRP A 496 15.40 10.74 8.08
N ARG A 497 14.50 11.33 8.87
CA ARG A 497 14.22 10.97 10.25
C ARG A 497 12.73 11.10 10.54
N LEU A 498 12.20 10.16 11.32
CA LEU A 498 10.82 10.12 11.81
C LEU A 498 10.83 9.82 13.32
N ASP A 499 10.10 10.61 14.11
CA ASP A 499 9.82 10.37 15.53
C ASP A 499 8.29 10.16 15.67
N ILE A 500 7.86 9.09 16.35
CA ILE A 500 6.44 8.74 16.51
C ILE A 500 6.12 8.60 17.98
N ASP A 501 4.99 9.17 18.41
CA ASP A 501 4.61 9.17 19.83
C ASP A 501 4.13 7.79 20.32
N SER A 502 3.66 6.91 19.42
CA SER A 502 3.24 5.53 19.73
C SER A 502 3.35 4.65 18.49
N GLU A 503 3.92 3.46 18.64
CA GLU A 503 3.97 2.42 17.60
C GLU A 503 2.68 1.59 17.56
N LEU A 504 2.38 1.02 16.40
CA LEU A 504 1.47 -0.11 16.27
C LEU A 504 2.29 -1.35 15.93
N VAL A 505 2.56 -2.19 16.92
CA VAL A 505 3.41 -3.38 16.78
C VAL A 505 2.53 -4.59 16.50
N PHE A 506 2.88 -5.36 15.46
CA PHE A 506 2.18 -6.60 15.13
C PHE A 506 2.38 -7.68 16.20
N THR A 507 1.28 -8.24 16.69
CA THR A 507 1.24 -9.37 17.62
C THR A 507 0.89 -10.65 16.86
N GLY A 508 1.89 -11.51 16.66
CA GLY A 508 1.73 -12.69 15.80
C GLY A 508 0.79 -13.78 16.32
N ASP A 509 0.52 -13.81 17.63
CA ASP A 509 -0.41 -14.76 18.24
C ASP A 509 -1.88 -14.32 18.13
N ALA A 510 -2.13 -13.01 18.09
CA ALA A 510 -3.45 -12.44 17.83
C ALA A 510 -3.67 -12.09 16.35
N GLY A 511 -2.58 -12.00 15.56
CA GLY A 511 -2.57 -11.59 14.17
C GLY A 511 -3.19 -10.22 13.93
N THR A 512 -2.90 -9.27 14.82
CA THR A 512 -3.35 -7.86 14.74
C THR A 512 -2.20 -6.98 15.23
N THR A 513 -2.37 -5.65 15.21
CA THR A 513 -1.44 -4.71 15.84
C THR A 513 -1.94 -4.21 17.19
N GLU A 514 -1.00 -3.81 18.05
CA GLU A 514 -1.27 -3.22 19.37
C GLU A 514 -0.49 -1.92 19.55
N HIS A 515 -1.10 -0.95 20.23
CA HIS A 515 -0.43 0.32 20.52
C HIS A 515 0.71 0.10 21.51
N SER A 516 1.84 0.74 21.25
CA SER A 516 3.09 0.53 21.96
C SER A 516 3.84 1.84 22.13
N ARG A 517 5.06 1.74 22.63
CA ARG A 517 5.94 2.85 23.01
C ARG A 517 6.26 3.78 21.84
N ALA A 518 6.64 5.01 22.17
CA ALA A 518 7.19 5.97 21.22
C ALA A 518 8.48 5.43 20.56
N SER A 519 8.75 5.87 19.34
CA SER A 519 9.89 5.42 18.54
C SER A 519 10.62 6.53 17.80
N ARG A 520 11.81 6.19 17.31
CA ARG A 520 12.61 6.99 16.39
C ARG A 520 13.15 6.11 15.27
N ARG A 521 13.04 6.61 14.04
CA ARG A 521 13.63 6.04 12.84
C ARG A 521 14.45 7.07 12.10
N TYR A 522 15.53 6.64 11.48
CA TYR A 522 16.26 7.46 10.50
C TYR A 522 16.92 6.56 9.47
N GLY A 523 17.24 7.09 8.31
CA GLY A 523 17.75 6.27 7.23
C GLY A 523 18.20 7.04 6.01
N ILE A 524 18.59 6.27 5.00
CA ILE A 524 19.05 6.73 3.70
C ILE A 524 18.23 6.02 2.63
N GLU A 525 17.74 6.75 1.64
CA GLU A 525 17.12 6.19 0.43
C GLU A 525 17.84 6.76 -0.79
N TRP A 526 18.32 5.87 -1.66
CA TRP A 526 18.94 6.22 -2.93
C TRP A 526 18.17 5.54 -4.06
N ASN A 527 17.62 6.34 -4.98
CA ASN A 527 16.92 5.86 -6.17
C ASN A 527 17.62 6.43 -7.42
N THR A 528 17.97 5.56 -8.37
CA THR A 528 18.60 5.93 -9.64
C THR A 528 17.93 5.21 -10.79
N GLN A 529 17.61 5.95 -11.83
CA GLN A 529 17.29 5.46 -13.16
C GLN A 529 18.41 5.86 -14.13
N TRP A 530 18.80 4.93 -14.99
CA TRP A 530 19.88 5.12 -15.96
C TRP A 530 19.50 4.50 -17.30
N HIS A 531 19.62 5.28 -18.37
CA HIS A 531 19.46 4.85 -19.75
C HIS A 531 20.84 4.77 -20.43
N PRO A 532 21.62 3.69 -20.24
CA PRO A 532 22.94 3.55 -20.87
C PRO A 532 22.92 3.69 -22.39
N ILE A 533 21.82 3.27 -23.00
CA ILE A 533 21.52 3.27 -24.44
C ILE A 533 19.99 3.29 -24.61
N HIS A 534 19.49 3.79 -25.75
CA HIS A 534 18.06 4.04 -25.96
C HIS A 534 17.13 2.83 -25.71
N TRP A 535 17.61 1.59 -25.90
CA TRP A 535 16.81 0.38 -25.72
C TRP A 535 16.99 -0.31 -24.35
N LEU A 536 17.78 0.25 -23.42
CA LEU A 536 18.02 -0.35 -22.10
C LEU A 536 17.78 0.68 -20.99
N VAL A 537 16.88 0.34 -20.06
CA VAL A 537 16.62 1.09 -18.83
C VAL A 537 17.11 0.26 -17.65
N CYS A 538 17.89 0.87 -16.77
CA CYS A 538 18.37 0.27 -15.52
C CYS A 538 17.85 1.08 -14.33
N ASP A 539 17.23 0.42 -13.36
CA ASP A 539 16.80 1.06 -12.11
C ASP A 539 17.54 0.45 -10.92
N LEU A 540 17.85 1.28 -9.93
CA LEU A 540 18.39 0.87 -8.65
C LEU A 540 17.71 1.67 -7.53
N VAL A 541 17.19 0.95 -6.55
CA VAL A 541 16.73 1.52 -5.29
C VAL A 541 17.44 0.83 -4.15
N LEU A 542 18.06 1.60 -3.27
CA LEU A 542 18.67 1.16 -2.03
C LEU A 542 18.07 1.94 -0.88
N ALA A 543 17.59 1.25 0.15
CA ALA A 543 17.16 1.90 1.38
C ALA A 543 17.78 1.23 2.60
N TRP A 544 18.28 2.06 3.51
CA TRP A 544 18.73 1.67 4.83
C TRP A 544 17.93 2.42 5.88
N SER A 545 17.54 1.72 6.94
CA SER A 545 16.77 2.27 8.05
C SER A 545 17.32 1.77 9.39
N HIS A 546 17.27 2.64 10.39
CA HIS A 546 17.54 2.31 11.78
C HIS A 546 16.37 2.77 12.64
N ALA A 547 15.64 1.82 13.25
CA ALA A 547 14.48 2.09 14.07
C ALA A 547 14.65 1.58 15.50
N ARG A 548 14.24 2.38 16.49
CA ARG A 548 14.29 2.04 17.91
C ARG A 548 13.11 2.61 18.68
N PHE A 549 12.69 1.91 19.73
CA PHE A 549 11.88 2.51 20.78
C PHE A 549 12.69 3.57 21.53
N THR A 550 12.02 4.65 21.95
CA THR A 550 12.66 5.76 22.67
C THR A 550 12.46 5.68 24.18
N SER A 551 11.69 4.70 24.65
CA SER A 551 11.39 4.47 26.06
C SER A 551 11.46 2.98 26.43
N PRO A 552 11.74 2.64 27.70
CA PRO A 552 11.62 1.26 28.20
C PRO A 552 10.17 0.78 28.17
N ASP A 553 9.98 -0.54 28.05
CA ASP A 553 8.65 -1.14 28.09
C ASP A 553 8.01 -0.99 29.48
N PRO A 554 6.71 -0.65 29.57
CA PRO A 554 6.00 -0.66 30.84
C PRO A 554 6.00 -2.03 31.53
N ASN A 555 6.07 -3.11 30.76
CA ASN A 555 6.26 -4.47 31.28
C ASN A 555 7.77 -4.74 31.48
N PRO A 556 8.26 -4.87 32.73
CA PRO A 556 9.69 -5.09 32.99
C PRO A 556 10.21 -6.44 32.48
N ALA A 557 9.33 -7.36 32.06
CA ALA A 557 9.71 -8.62 31.44
C ALA A 557 10.13 -8.44 29.96
N VAL A 558 9.73 -7.35 29.31
CA VAL A 558 10.13 -7.03 27.94
C VAL A 558 11.40 -6.19 28.00
N THR A 559 12.49 -6.70 27.44
CA THR A 559 13.80 -6.04 27.43
C THR A 559 14.18 -5.62 26.00
N GLY A 560 15.02 -4.60 25.89
CA GLY A 560 15.51 -4.10 24.60
C GLY A 560 14.72 -2.94 23.99
N ASP A 561 15.27 -2.41 22.91
CA ASP A 561 14.80 -1.21 22.22
C ASP A 561 14.58 -1.41 20.71
N ARG A 562 14.72 -2.65 20.20
CA ARG A 562 14.35 -2.97 18.83
C ARG A 562 12.85 -2.95 18.67
N ILE A 563 12.39 -2.54 17.49
CA ILE A 563 10.98 -2.66 17.09
C ILE A 563 10.84 -3.96 16.28
N PRO A 564 10.10 -4.97 16.76
CA PRO A 564 9.87 -6.20 16.01
C PRO A 564 9.35 -5.94 14.59
N GLY A 565 9.90 -6.64 13.60
CA GLY A 565 9.53 -6.50 12.19
C GLY A 565 10.06 -5.24 11.50
N SER A 566 10.75 -4.34 12.19
CA SER A 566 11.34 -3.16 11.56
C SER A 566 12.42 -3.54 10.55
N ILE A 567 12.20 -3.25 9.27
CA ILE A 567 13.19 -3.50 8.22
C ILE A 567 14.43 -2.61 8.35
N GLU A 568 15.62 -3.19 8.17
CA GLU A 568 16.88 -2.46 8.18
C GLU A 568 17.40 -2.15 6.77
N TRP A 569 17.32 -3.10 5.84
CA TRP A 569 17.79 -2.93 4.45
C TRP A 569 16.76 -3.44 3.46
N THR A 570 16.51 -2.65 2.42
CA THR A 570 15.82 -3.09 1.20
C THR A 570 16.65 -2.70 -0.01
N ALA A 571 16.68 -3.55 -1.03
CA ALA A 571 17.19 -3.17 -2.34
C ALA A 571 16.26 -3.67 -3.43
N SER A 572 16.15 -2.91 -4.50
CA SER A 572 15.59 -3.42 -5.74
C SER A 572 16.40 -2.94 -6.93
N ALA A 573 16.58 -3.80 -7.92
CA ALA A 573 17.26 -3.43 -9.14
C ALA A 573 16.54 -4.01 -10.35
N GLY A 574 16.44 -3.25 -11.44
CA GLY A 574 15.78 -3.67 -12.67
C GLY A 574 16.68 -3.42 -13.87
N ALA A 575 16.60 -4.30 -14.86
CA ALA A 575 17.12 -4.06 -16.21
C ALA A 575 16.03 -4.41 -17.21
N THR A 576 15.66 -3.46 -18.05
CA THR A 576 14.55 -3.55 -18.99
C THR A 576 15.02 -3.21 -20.39
N LEU A 577 14.75 -4.11 -21.33
CA LEU A 577 15.04 -3.98 -22.74
C LEU A 577 13.76 -3.59 -23.49
N HIS A 578 13.77 -2.42 -24.12
CA HIS A 578 12.72 -1.93 -25.01
C HIS A 578 13.18 -1.96 -26.46
N GLU A 579 12.24 -1.77 -27.40
CA GLU A 579 12.55 -1.42 -28.80
C GLU A 579 13.45 -2.40 -29.58
N LEU A 580 13.67 -3.63 -29.08
CA LEU A 580 14.38 -4.71 -29.79
C LEU A 580 13.47 -5.42 -30.81
N GLY A 581 12.87 -4.63 -31.71
CA GLY A 581 11.94 -5.11 -32.72
C GLY A 581 10.60 -5.56 -32.11
N PRO A 582 10.24 -6.87 -32.17
CA PRO A 582 9.01 -7.38 -31.55
C PRO A 582 9.19 -7.75 -30.07
N TRP A 583 10.41 -7.67 -29.53
CA TRP A 583 10.72 -8.14 -28.18
C TRP A 583 10.77 -7.00 -27.16
N ARG A 584 10.31 -7.31 -25.96
CA ARG A 584 10.56 -6.56 -24.72
C ARG A 584 10.90 -7.57 -23.63
N ALA A 585 11.87 -7.27 -22.78
CA ALA A 585 12.25 -8.18 -21.71
C ALA A 585 12.73 -7.42 -20.49
N SER A 586 12.47 -7.94 -19.30
CA SER A 586 12.96 -7.36 -18.06
C SER A 586 13.43 -8.44 -17.09
N VAL A 587 14.41 -8.07 -16.26
CA VAL A 587 14.78 -8.81 -15.05
C VAL A 587 14.73 -7.83 -13.89
N TYR A 588 14.09 -8.25 -12.81
CA TYR A 588 13.95 -7.47 -11.58
C TYR A 588 14.43 -8.28 -10.39
N MET A 589 15.22 -7.66 -9.52
CA MET A 589 15.69 -8.21 -8.26
C MET A 589 15.08 -7.43 -7.10
N ARG A 590 14.66 -8.16 -6.08
CA ARG A 590 14.20 -7.64 -4.79
C ARG A 590 15.04 -8.28 -3.68
N TYR A 591 15.54 -7.46 -2.77
CA TYR A 591 16.19 -7.86 -1.53
C TYR A 591 15.44 -7.30 -0.33
N PHE A 592 15.14 -8.19 0.62
CA PHE A 592 14.46 -7.90 1.86
C PHE A 592 15.33 -8.38 3.02
N GLY A 593 15.86 -7.42 3.79
CA GLY A 593 16.89 -7.68 4.79
C GLY A 593 16.39 -8.36 6.08
N PRO A 594 17.33 -8.90 6.88
CA PRO A 594 17.01 -9.52 8.15
C PRO A 594 16.56 -8.45 9.15
N ARG A 595 15.58 -8.77 9.99
CA ARG A 595 15.02 -7.83 10.99
C ARG A 595 14.80 -8.50 12.35
N PRO A 596 14.88 -7.75 13.46
CA PRO A 596 14.50 -8.25 14.78
C PRO A 596 13.06 -8.77 14.75
N LEU A 597 12.82 -9.93 15.36
CA LEU A 597 11.48 -10.46 15.60
C LEU A 597 10.99 -10.21 17.03
N VAL A 598 11.90 -9.74 17.90
CA VAL A 598 11.69 -9.42 19.32
C VAL A 598 12.55 -8.21 19.70
N GLU A 599 12.16 -7.55 20.79
CA GLU A 599 12.69 -6.26 21.25
C GLU A 599 14.17 -6.32 21.67
N ASP A 600 14.63 -7.47 22.15
CA ASP A 600 16.01 -7.71 22.59
C ASP A 600 16.93 -8.24 21.47
N ASP A 601 16.42 -8.36 20.24
CA ASP A 601 17.14 -8.86 19.05
C ASP A 601 17.64 -10.31 19.19
N SER A 602 17.16 -11.09 20.18
CA SER A 602 17.57 -12.48 20.39
C SER A 602 17.07 -13.44 19.30
N ALA A 603 16.04 -13.06 18.56
CA ALA A 603 15.54 -13.75 17.37
C ALA A 603 15.38 -12.77 16.19
N ARG A 604 15.84 -13.19 15.01
CA ARG A 604 15.79 -12.40 13.77
C ARG A 604 15.23 -13.22 12.61
N SER A 605 14.61 -12.53 11.65
CA SER A 605 14.24 -13.13 10.38
C SER A 605 15.49 -13.43 9.55
N THR A 606 15.37 -14.36 8.61
CA THR A 606 16.30 -14.51 7.49
C THR A 606 16.10 -13.35 6.49
N SER A 607 17.05 -13.18 5.58
CA SER A 607 16.90 -12.29 4.42
C SER A 607 16.39 -13.06 3.20
N SER A 608 15.66 -12.39 2.30
CA SER A 608 15.23 -12.96 1.03
C SER A 608 15.74 -12.14 -0.16
N THR A 609 16.26 -12.83 -1.17
CA THR A 609 16.57 -12.24 -2.48
C THR A 609 15.83 -13.01 -3.55
N ILE A 610 14.95 -12.35 -4.29
CA ILE A 610 14.14 -12.96 -5.35
C ILE A 610 14.42 -12.21 -6.65
N PHE A 611 14.54 -12.97 -7.74
CA PHE A 611 14.63 -12.45 -9.09
C PHE A 611 13.39 -12.85 -9.87
N ASN A 612 12.76 -11.91 -10.54
CA ASN A 612 11.66 -12.16 -11.47
C ASN A 612 12.10 -11.72 -12.87
N ALA A 613 11.56 -12.36 -13.90
CA ALA A 613 11.83 -12.02 -15.28
C ALA A 613 10.53 -11.97 -16.08
N GLN A 614 10.50 -11.12 -17.09
CA GLN A 614 9.42 -11.08 -18.08
C GLN A 614 10.02 -11.04 -19.48
N ALA A 615 9.38 -11.75 -20.42
CA ALA A 615 9.66 -11.61 -21.85
C ALA A 615 8.35 -11.50 -22.63
N SER A 616 8.21 -10.43 -23.40
CA SER A 616 7.07 -10.16 -24.27
C SER A 616 7.47 -10.19 -25.73
N PHE A 617 6.63 -10.82 -26.56
CA PHE A 617 6.80 -10.91 -28.00
C PHE A 617 5.54 -10.44 -28.73
N ARG A 618 5.69 -9.41 -29.56
CA ARG A 618 4.63 -8.91 -30.44
C ARG A 618 4.48 -9.82 -31.66
N VAL A 619 3.42 -10.63 -31.68
CA VAL A 619 3.12 -11.58 -32.75
C VAL A 619 2.56 -10.85 -33.97
N THR A 620 1.62 -9.93 -33.75
CA THR A 620 1.02 -9.07 -34.78
C THR A 620 0.81 -7.66 -34.19
N GLY A 621 0.23 -6.73 -34.95
CA GLY A 621 -0.14 -5.41 -34.43
C GLY A 621 -1.18 -5.46 -33.29
N TRP A 622 -1.98 -6.53 -33.21
CA TRP A 622 -3.11 -6.69 -32.29
C TRP A 622 -2.96 -7.88 -31.32
N ALA A 623 -1.83 -8.60 -31.37
CA ALA A 623 -1.59 -9.76 -30.52
C ALA A 623 -0.18 -9.77 -29.93
N ARG A 624 -0.09 -10.02 -28.62
CA ARG A 624 1.17 -10.12 -27.86
C ARG A 624 1.14 -11.36 -26.97
N LEU A 625 2.28 -12.05 -26.89
CA LEU A 625 2.52 -13.10 -25.91
C LEU A 625 3.50 -12.59 -24.87
N THR A 626 3.20 -12.81 -23.59
CA THR A 626 4.06 -12.42 -22.47
C THR A 626 4.29 -13.62 -21.56
N LEU A 627 5.55 -13.89 -21.26
CA LEU A 627 5.99 -14.93 -20.34
C LEU A 627 6.55 -14.28 -19.09
N ASP A 628 5.88 -14.46 -17.96
CA ASP A 628 6.37 -14.07 -16.65
C ASP A 628 6.99 -15.29 -15.95
N LEU A 629 8.15 -15.09 -15.34
CA LEU A 629 8.87 -16.09 -14.56
C LEU A 629 9.20 -15.49 -13.19
N PHE A 630 8.46 -15.92 -12.18
CA PHE A 630 8.65 -15.50 -10.79
C PHE A 630 9.62 -16.43 -10.09
N ASN A 631 10.42 -15.88 -9.17
CA ASN A 631 11.46 -16.63 -8.45
C ASN A 631 12.34 -17.44 -9.42
N LEU A 632 12.96 -16.74 -10.37
CA LEU A 632 13.78 -17.24 -11.47
C LEU A 632 14.77 -18.34 -11.05
N PHE A 633 15.43 -18.15 -9.91
CA PHE A 633 16.44 -19.07 -9.38
C PHE A 633 15.89 -20.11 -8.39
N ASP A 634 14.57 -20.13 -8.17
CA ASP A 634 13.89 -21.06 -7.26
C ASP A 634 14.45 -21.00 -5.85
N ALA A 635 14.65 -19.77 -5.35
CA ALA A 635 15.19 -19.53 -4.03
C ALA A 635 14.20 -19.98 -2.95
N GLU A 636 14.68 -20.84 -2.03
CA GLU A 636 13.93 -21.27 -0.86
C GLU A 636 14.11 -20.26 0.28
N VAL A 637 13.30 -19.21 0.27
CA VAL A 637 13.35 -18.12 1.24
C VAL A 637 12.00 -17.93 1.91
N ASP A 638 12.00 -17.32 3.09
CA ASP A 638 10.77 -16.94 3.81
C ASP A 638 10.27 -15.60 3.23
N ASP A 639 8.99 -15.49 2.88
CA ASP A 639 8.42 -14.18 2.51
C ASP A 639 8.29 -13.31 3.78
N ILE A 640 7.92 -13.94 4.91
CA ILE A 640 7.82 -13.29 6.21
C ILE A 640 7.99 -14.28 7.37
N ALA A 641 8.46 -13.77 8.51
CA ALA A 641 8.64 -14.52 9.73
C ALA A 641 8.21 -13.70 10.96
N TYR A 642 7.82 -14.41 12.01
CA TYR A 642 7.32 -13.92 13.28
C TYR A 642 7.88 -14.74 14.44
N PHE A 643 7.77 -14.22 15.66
CA PHE A 643 8.22 -14.90 16.86
C PHE A 643 7.15 -14.85 17.94
N TYR A 644 6.54 -15.99 18.22
CA TYR A 644 5.53 -16.12 19.26
C TYR A 644 5.39 -17.56 19.72
N ARG A 645 4.71 -17.77 20.85
CA ARG A 645 4.49 -19.10 21.40
C ARG A 645 3.24 -19.72 20.75
N SER A 646 3.32 -20.99 20.38
CA SER A 646 2.18 -21.77 19.87
C SER A 646 2.22 -23.20 20.42
N ARG A 647 1.13 -23.96 20.23
CA ARG A 647 1.04 -25.35 20.71
C ARG A 647 0.32 -26.24 19.70
N LEU A 648 1.05 -27.19 19.15
CA LEU A 648 0.50 -28.28 18.33
C LEU A 648 -0.11 -29.38 19.22
N ARG A 649 -0.94 -30.24 18.62
CA ARG A 649 -1.48 -31.41 19.33
C ARG A 649 -0.34 -32.33 19.78
N GLY A 650 -0.41 -32.78 21.03
CA GLY A 650 0.62 -33.63 21.64
C GLY A 650 1.78 -32.86 22.29
N GLU A 651 1.87 -31.54 22.09
CA GLU A 651 2.86 -30.70 22.78
C GLU A 651 2.41 -30.36 24.22
N PRO A 652 3.38 -30.03 25.13
CA PRO A 652 3.10 -29.62 26.50
C PRO A 652 2.04 -28.51 26.59
N ALA A 653 1.26 -28.50 27.67
CA ALA A 653 0.15 -27.55 27.84
C ALA A 653 0.58 -26.07 27.76
N GLY A 654 1.81 -25.76 28.20
CA GLY A 654 2.37 -24.40 28.12
C GLY A 654 2.86 -23.98 26.72
N GLY A 655 2.78 -24.86 25.72
CA GLY A 655 3.42 -24.68 24.42
C GLY A 655 4.93 -24.99 24.45
N VAL A 656 5.59 -24.79 23.31
CA VAL A 656 7.05 -24.92 23.20
C VAL A 656 7.69 -23.54 23.39
N ASP A 657 8.63 -23.43 24.34
CA ASP A 657 9.20 -22.13 24.78
C ASP A 657 10.68 -21.93 24.40
N GLU A 658 11.29 -22.88 23.69
CA GLU A 658 12.64 -22.72 23.16
C GLU A 658 12.66 -21.65 22.05
N ALA A 659 13.73 -20.86 21.95
CA ALA A 659 13.80 -19.70 21.06
C ALA A 659 13.60 -20.06 19.57
N ARG A 660 14.37 -21.01 19.03
CA ARG A 660 14.25 -21.40 17.60
C ARG A 660 12.86 -22.01 17.28
N PRO A 661 12.28 -22.87 18.13
CA PRO A 661 10.92 -23.39 17.95
C PRO A 661 9.76 -22.37 17.99
N ARG A 662 9.98 -21.12 18.42
CA ARG A 662 8.99 -20.02 18.42
C ARG A 662 8.90 -19.24 17.12
N ILE A 663 9.82 -19.49 16.18
CA ILE A 663 9.75 -18.87 14.85
C ILE A 663 8.58 -19.47 14.07
N HIS A 664 7.72 -18.60 13.54
CA HIS A 664 6.70 -18.96 12.57
C HIS A 664 7.01 -18.23 11.27
N PHE A 665 6.90 -18.89 10.14
CA PHE A 665 7.24 -18.31 8.85
C PHE A 665 6.21 -18.67 7.79
N HIS A 666 6.11 -17.84 6.77
CA HIS A 666 5.38 -18.13 5.54
C HIS A 666 6.40 -18.12 4.39
N PRO A 667 6.55 -19.22 3.62
CA PRO A 667 7.56 -19.29 2.56
C PRO A 667 7.19 -18.39 1.39
N ALA A 668 8.19 -17.86 0.68
CA ALA A 668 7.96 -17.29 -0.63
C ALA A 668 7.53 -18.40 -1.61
N GLU A 669 6.77 -18.03 -2.64
CA GLU A 669 6.35 -18.97 -3.68
C GLU A 669 7.54 -19.58 -4.42
N LYS A 670 7.40 -20.86 -4.80
CA LYS A 670 8.36 -21.56 -5.67
C LYS A 670 8.44 -20.86 -7.03
N ARG A 671 9.46 -21.19 -7.82
CA ARG A 671 9.53 -20.75 -9.21
C ARG A 671 8.23 -21.04 -9.94
N SER A 672 7.60 -20.01 -10.50
CA SER A 672 6.32 -20.12 -11.19
C SER A 672 6.38 -19.40 -12.54
N LEU A 673 5.70 -19.98 -13.52
CA LEU A 673 5.64 -19.47 -14.88
C LEU A 673 4.20 -19.14 -15.23
N ARG A 674 3.98 -17.97 -15.83
CA ARG A 674 2.67 -17.54 -16.35
C ARG A 674 2.83 -17.12 -17.81
N LEU A 675 1.98 -17.64 -18.68
CA LEU A 675 1.92 -17.28 -20.08
C LEU A 675 0.62 -16.51 -20.35
N THR A 676 0.76 -15.28 -20.80
CA THR A 676 -0.34 -14.38 -21.13
C THR A 676 -0.43 -14.21 -22.65
N ALA A 677 -1.63 -14.39 -23.20
CA ALA A 677 -1.98 -13.95 -24.54
C ALA A 677 -2.86 -12.69 -24.42
N ALA A 678 -2.39 -11.58 -24.98
CA ALA A 678 -3.09 -10.31 -25.02
C ALA A 678 -3.53 -9.99 -26.44
N PHE A 679 -4.78 -9.55 -26.59
CA PHE A 679 -5.40 -9.16 -27.85
C PHE A 679 -5.97 -7.74 -27.72
N THR A 680 -5.70 -6.90 -28.70
CA THR A 680 -6.25 -5.54 -28.76
C THR A 680 -7.18 -5.37 -29.97
N PHE A 681 -8.26 -4.60 -29.83
CA PHE A 681 -9.32 -4.48 -30.85
C PHE A 681 -10.16 -3.21 -30.77
#